data_AF-A0A8H8U006-F1
#
_entry.id   AF-A0A8H8U006-F1
#
_cell.length_a   1.000
_cell.length_b   1.000
_cell.length_c   1.000
_cell.angle_alpha   90.00
_cell.angle_beta   90.00
_cell.angle_gamma   90.00
#
_symmetry.space_group_name_H-M   'P 1'
#
loop_
_entity.id
_entity.type
_entity.pdbx_description
1 polymer ?
#
loop_
_entity_poly.entity_id
_entity_poly.type
_entity_poly.pdbx_seq_one_letter_code
_entity_poly.pdbx_strand_id
1 'polypeptide(L)'
;MVENSTFDVQVISSTTIFPESKQRSPSTIPLSIIDCTVSYFARCAAIWFYDPPSSPKAGLSSSHLQAALSKTLNSYPQWCGRLSYTAHKANAGHNERYRRVHLTFDAPTDLGIPFVTATSPKILSDFLPDTASRRSGKKAWDGFELPTDGLYPSVPLSLNNDRTPPDAPNVVVQLTTFACGSTALAIAITHSLADAQTLSQFSKDFSMVSRAILNSEPLPNLSPIFDPQRLDAFAAGDIDAETPDPALLEKARKLPCHRYDNYIHVPNQPWPVHNPPGFDTVSHFPLSPTDPLPWDEYDAKAPVSHRVLHFSASEIQHIFTQATSSQEAAKISKLDALLAHVWTRINAARNLEPGTTTYLDMTFGLRPRIIPSLPNNFIGSPIMNAAIPTTIPTSSMPPSLPAVASTIRNTLKEFTPEKIAAQLHDLAFEVSPQRIWRCFLGKRHIILTTWLYLGLDEVDFVGEKGGKVRYVWPIMPAIDGLVDVLETVGEKGDKGGHWSRNGVDVSVYLEEGAMKRLLKDERLWGANPIPSPPISFLLPGKRDHLCEITLSSKLNVLPGGNLGISLWQAVREHVHNLLAAFRLRMDGPKQEDSVNYQLPTEGDTEEPETKSAVVRSGTKLSKVDTGRGSPEERDDHVEYSQFLGEQGLGPLVDDDGVGKAEVLHHECLPWHQRTDPKEVVERLRDLGVAFGPVRCRG
;
A
#
# COMPACT_ATOMS: atom_id res chain seq x y z
N MET A 1 -25.05 21.64 2.32
CA MET A 1 -24.02 21.97 3.32
C MET A 1 -23.82 20.73 4.15
N VAL A 2 -22.60 20.19 4.15
CA VAL A 2 -22.12 19.28 5.19
C VAL A 2 -21.16 20.15 5.99
N GLU A 3 -21.24 20.15 7.31
CA GLU A 3 -20.19 20.78 8.13
C GLU A 3 -18.87 20.05 7.84
N ASN A 4 -17.73 20.74 7.82
CA ASN A 4 -16.43 20.06 7.64
C ASN A 4 -16.28 19.02 8.75
N SER A 5 -16.43 17.75 8.40
CA SER A 5 -16.57 16.65 9.35
C SER A 5 -15.19 16.30 9.89
N THR A 6 -14.69 17.09 10.83
CA THR A 6 -13.38 16.94 11.48
C THR A 6 -13.47 16.09 12.75
N PHE A 7 -12.38 15.42 13.12
CA PHE A 7 -12.26 14.75 14.42
C PHE A 7 -11.89 15.68 15.58
N ASP A 8 -11.65 16.97 15.34
CA ASP A 8 -11.28 17.98 16.35
C ASP A 8 -10.14 17.48 17.27
N VAL A 9 -9.09 16.91 16.66
CA VAL A 9 -8.02 16.20 17.37
C VAL A 9 -7.15 17.18 18.16
N GLN A 10 -7.02 16.92 19.46
CA GLN A 10 -6.22 17.72 20.39
C GLN A 10 -5.02 16.90 20.87
N VAL A 11 -3.81 17.34 20.52
CA VAL A 11 -2.56 16.73 21.01
C VAL A 11 -2.40 17.03 22.50
N ILE A 12 -2.18 15.98 23.29
CA ILE A 12 -1.97 16.03 24.74
C ILE A 12 -0.48 15.99 25.09
N SER A 13 0.31 15.19 24.38
CA SER A 13 1.76 15.07 24.59
C SER A 13 2.48 14.54 23.36
N SER A 14 3.77 14.86 23.25
CA SER A 14 4.70 14.21 22.32
C SER A 14 5.95 13.78 23.10
N THR A 15 6.34 12.51 22.99
CA THR A 15 7.48 11.92 23.71
C THR A 15 8.37 11.18 22.71
N THR A 16 9.67 11.44 22.70
CA THR A 16 10.63 10.68 21.89
C THR A 16 10.97 9.36 22.56
N ILE A 17 10.72 8.24 21.87
CA ILE A 17 10.94 6.87 22.35
C ILE A 17 12.21 6.30 21.72
N PHE A 18 12.99 5.58 22.53
CA PHE A 18 14.27 4.95 22.17
C PHE A 18 14.25 3.46 22.54
N PRO A 19 15.20 2.63 22.04
CA PRO A 19 15.40 1.28 22.54
C PRO A 19 15.67 1.30 24.05
N GLU A 20 15.06 0.36 24.78
CA GLU A 20 15.33 0.14 26.21
C GLU A 20 16.78 -0.29 26.43
N SER A 21 17.27 -1.22 25.62
CA SER A 21 18.67 -1.64 25.60
C SER A 21 19.44 -0.83 24.55
N LYS A 22 20.13 0.23 24.99
CA LYS A 22 21.06 0.96 24.12
C LYS A 22 22.31 0.13 23.85
N GLN A 23 22.39 -0.52 22.69
CA GLN A 23 23.68 -0.90 22.13
C GLN A 23 24.46 0.40 21.81
N ARG A 24 25.79 0.35 21.84
CA ARG A 24 26.66 1.55 21.79
C ARG A 24 27.78 1.40 20.77
N SER A 25 27.42 0.91 19.59
CA SER A 25 28.32 0.68 18.46
C SER A 25 27.72 1.34 17.22
N PRO A 26 27.97 2.65 17.00
CA PRO A 26 27.36 3.39 15.89
C PRO A 26 27.64 2.70 14.56
N SER A 27 26.58 2.30 13.86
CA SER A 27 26.65 1.48 12.65
C SER A 27 26.05 2.24 11.48
N THR A 28 26.85 2.46 10.43
CA THR A 28 26.39 3.08 9.17
C THR A 28 26.27 2.00 8.11
N ILE A 29 25.05 1.77 7.63
CA ILE A 29 24.71 0.72 6.66
C ILE A 29 24.16 1.36 5.38
N PRO A 30 24.71 1.05 4.19
CA PRO A 30 24.08 1.42 2.92
C PRO A 30 22.80 0.61 2.71
N LEU A 31 21.70 1.30 2.40
CA LEU A 31 20.46 0.66 1.97
C LEU A 31 20.60 0.08 0.56
N SER A 32 19.69 -0.80 0.15
CA SER A 32 19.74 -1.41 -1.17
C SER A 32 19.50 -0.38 -2.27
N ILE A 33 19.88 -0.70 -3.52
CA ILE A 33 19.60 0.18 -4.65
C ILE A 33 18.10 0.38 -4.86
N ILE A 34 17.28 -0.61 -4.50
CA ILE A 34 15.81 -0.49 -4.54
C ILE A 34 15.33 0.50 -3.47
N ASP A 35 15.77 0.36 -2.21
CA ASP A 35 15.48 1.32 -1.14
C ASP A 35 15.88 2.76 -1.51
N CYS A 36 16.97 2.91 -2.26
CA CYS A 36 17.43 4.20 -2.79
C CYS A 36 16.49 4.80 -3.85
N THR A 37 15.94 3.96 -4.76
CA THR A 37 14.99 4.42 -5.79
C THR A 37 13.64 4.86 -5.21
N VAL A 38 13.26 4.34 -4.04
CA VAL A 38 11.99 4.70 -3.37
C VAL A 38 12.10 5.83 -2.33
N SER A 39 13.23 6.54 -2.28
CA SER A 39 13.24 7.86 -1.63
C SER A 39 12.45 8.87 -2.49
N TYR A 40 11.77 9.82 -1.84
CA TYR A 40 10.73 10.71 -2.41
C TYR A 40 9.40 10.06 -2.78
N PHE A 41 9.22 8.76 -2.49
CA PHE A 41 7.87 8.20 -2.41
C PHE A 41 7.18 8.76 -1.15
N ALA A 42 5.86 8.90 -1.20
CA ALA A 42 5.06 9.22 -0.03
C ALA A 42 5.31 8.19 1.10
N ARG A 43 5.25 8.65 2.37
CA ARG A 43 5.48 7.81 3.56
C ARG A 43 4.66 6.51 3.54
N CYS A 44 5.30 5.37 3.85
CA CYS A 44 4.56 4.12 4.05
C CYS A 44 3.88 4.18 5.42
N ALA A 45 2.55 4.34 5.43
CA ALA A 45 1.82 4.67 6.65
C ALA A 45 0.39 4.12 6.65
N ALA A 46 -0.11 3.79 7.84
CA ALA A 46 -1.49 3.36 8.04
C ALA A 46 -2.03 3.76 9.43
N ILE A 47 -3.36 3.84 9.53
CA ILE A 47 -4.10 4.10 10.77
C ILE A 47 -4.96 2.88 11.11
N TRP A 48 -4.70 2.25 12.25
CA TRP A 48 -5.55 1.20 12.81
C TRP A 48 -6.63 1.82 13.68
N PHE A 49 -7.88 1.67 13.28
CA PHE A 49 -9.04 2.10 14.03
C PHE A 49 -9.56 0.94 14.87
N TYR A 50 -9.78 1.15 16.16
CA TYR A 50 -10.28 0.16 17.10
C TYR A 50 -11.66 0.54 17.67
N ASP A 51 -12.50 -0.47 17.88
CA ASP A 51 -13.71 -0.39 18.70
C ASP A 51 -13.39 0.07 20.14
N PRO A 52 -14.37 0.52 20.93
CA PRO A 52 -14.13 0.79 22.35
C PRO A 52 -13.77 -0.51 23.11
N PRO A 53 -12.93 -0.43 24.15
CA PRO A 53 -12.56 -1.58 24.98
C PRO A 53 -13.73 -2.06 25.84
N SER A 54 -13.65 -3.31 26.30
CA SER A 54 -14.66 -3.94 27.19
C SER A 54 -14.89 -3.18 28.51
N SER A 55 -13.92 -2.38 28.94
CA SER A 55 -14.06 -1.39 30.01
C SER A 55 -12.99 -0.30 29.86
N PRO A 56 -13.14 0.90 30.46
CA PRO A 56 -12.13 1.96 30.37
C PRO A 56 -10.75 1.53 30.88
N LYS A 57 -10.68 0.61 31.85
CA LYS A 57 -9.42 0.05 32.39
C LYS A 57 -8.73 -0.95 31.45
N ALA A 58 -9.40 -1.36 30.37
CA ALA A 58 -8.86 -2.23 29.32
C ALA A 58 -8.56 -1.49 28.01
N GLY A 59 -8.62 -0.15 28.02
CA GLY A 59 -8.17 0.68 26.90
C GLY A 59 -6.65 0.74 26.76
N LEU A 60 -6.20 1.23 25.61
CA LEU A 60 -4.77 1.47 25.35
C LEU A 60 -4.27 2.66 26.17
N SER A 61 -3.43 2.39 27.19
CA SER A 61 -2.66 3.45 27.85
C SER A 61 -1.50 3.89 26.97
N SER A 62 -1.29 5.20 26.84
CA SER A 62 -0.14 5.77 26.14
C SER A 62 1.19 5.36 26.79
N SER A 63 1.28 5.34 28.12
CA SER A 63 2.49 4.90 28.84
C SER A 63 2.82 3.42 28.60
N HIS A 64 1.79 2.58 28.43
CA HIS A 64 1.95 1.17 28.09
C HIS A 64 2.49 1.01 26.67
N LEU A 65 1.88 1.68 25.68
CA LEU A 65 2.37 1.63 24.30
C LEU A 65 3.77 2.22 24.13
N GLN A 66 4.13 3.25 24.89
CA GLN A 66 5.50 3.81 24.90
C GLN A 66 6.52 2.80 25.46
N ALA A 67 6.18 2.10 26.55
CA ALA A 67 7.04 1.04 27.11
C ALA A 67 7.15 -0.19 26.19
N ALA A 68 6.05 -0.59 25.55
CA ALA A 68 6.04 -1.65 24.57
C ALA A 68 6.88 -1.28 23.32
N LEU A 69 6.73 -0.06 22.80
CA LEU A 69 7.52 0.43 21.67
C LEU A 69 9.01 0.45 21.99
N SER A 70 9.39 0.97 23.18
CA SER A 70 10.79 0.98 23.63
C SER A 70 11.41 -0.42 23.69
N LYS A 71 10.61 -1.45 24.05
CA LYS A 71 11.03 -2.86 24.04
C LYS A 71 11.10 -3.45 22.63
N THR A 72 10.14 -3.15 21.75
CA THR A 72 10.19 -3.55 20.33
C THR A 72 11.41 -2.97 19.62
N LEU A 73 11.78 -1.72 19.94
CA LEU A 73 12.93 -1.04 19.34
C LEU A 73 14.29 -1.66 19.69
N ASN A 74 14.38 -2.55 20.68
CA ASN A 74 15.58 -3.38 20.91
C ASN A 74 15.88 -4.31 19.72
N SER A 75 14.86 -4.64 18.91
CA SER A 75 14.99 -5.42 17.66
C SER A 75 14.85 -4.55 16.41
N TYR A 76 14.60 -3.25 16.56
CA TYR A 76 14.49 -2.27 15.47
C TYR A 76 15.29 -0.97 15.76
N PRO A 77 16.55 -1.03 16.24
CA PRO A 77 17.32 0.17 16.60
C PRO A 77 17.49 1.12 15.41
N GLN A 78 17.58 0.58 14.20
CA GLN A 78 17.71 1.34 12.96
C GLN A 78 16.54 2.32 12.69
N TRP A 79 15.35 2.11 13.27
CA TRP A 79 14.27 3.11 13.20
C TRP A 79 14.62 4.41 13.93
N CYS A 80 15.47 4.36 14.95
CA CYS A 80 15.90 5.52 15.73
C CYS A 80 17.10 6.26 15.10
N GLY A 81 17.73 5.68 14.07
CA GLY A 81 18.89 6.26 13.40
C GLY A 81 18.58 7.48 12.52
N ARG A 82 19.49 7.80 11.61
CA ARG A 82 19.40 8.94 10.68
C ARG A 82 19.79 8.53 9.26
N LEU A 83 18.91 8.83 8.30
CA LEU A 83 19.20 8.65 6.87
C LEU A 83 20.00 9.82 6.31
N SER A 84 20.84 9.53 5.32
CA SER A 84 21.65 10.51 4.60
C SER A 84 21.87 10.09 3.15
N TYR A 85 22.15 11.06 2.27
CA TYR A 85 22.58 10.80 0.90
C TYR A 85 24.10 10.87 0.78
N THR A 86 24.70 9.95 0.02
CA THR A 86 26.12 10.01 -0.34
C THR A 86 26.41 11.14 -1.32
N ALA A 87 27.47 11.91 -1.03
CA ALA A 87 28.19 12.65 -2.05
C ALA A 87 28.94 11.67 -2.97
N HIS A 88 29.17 12.05 -4.23
CA HIS A 88 29.91 11.21 -5.17
C HIS A 88 31.36 10.98 -4.74
N LYS A 89 31.74 9.72 -4.49
CA LYS A 89 33.14 9.31 -4.29
C LYS A 89 33.65 8.61 -5.55
N ALA A 90 34.66 9.20 -6.19
CA ALA A 90 35.34 8.56 -7.33
C ALA A 90 36.06 7.27 -6.88
N ASN A 91 36.09 6.27 -7.76
CA ASN A 91 36.72 4.96 -7.54
C ASN A 91 36.17 4.19 -6.32
N ALA A 92 34.93 4.47 -5.91
CA ALA A 92 34.22 3.74 -4.86
C ALA A 92 33.08 2.90 -5.44
N GLY A 93 32.65 1.86 -4.71
CA GLY A 93 31.61 0.93 -5.14
C GLY A 93 30.23 1.55 -5.31
N HIS A 94 29.27 0.75 -5.81
CA HIS A 94 27.91 1.16 -6.14
C HIS A 94 27.18 1.87 -5.00
N ASN A 95 27.47 1.51 -3.75
CA ASN A 95 26.95 2.10 -2.51
C ASN A 95 27.46 3.52 -2.19
N GLU A 96 28.49 3.98 -2.90
CA GLU A 96 29.19 5.26 -2.68
C GLU A 96 29.15 6.18 -3.91
N ARG A 97 28.43 5.75 -4.95
CA ARG A 97 27.97 6.60 -6.07
C ARG A 97 27.02 7.68 -5.54
N TYR A 98 26.69 8.67 -6.36
CA TYR A 98 25.87 9.83 -5.94
C TYR A 98 24.47 9.41 -5.47
N ARG A 99 24.02 10.01 -4.35
CA ARG A 99 22.68 9.84 -3.76
C ARG A 99 22.22 8.38 -3.58
N ARG A 100 23.16 7.52 -3.16
CA ARG A 100 22.83 6.30 -2.42
C ARG A 100 22.43 6.68 -1.00
N VAL A 101 21.61 5.86 -0.36
CA VAL A 101 21.06 6.15 0.96
C VAL A 101 21.82 5.34 2.01
N HIS A 102 22.38 6.02 3.00
CA HIS A 102 23.05 5.40 4.15
C HIS A 102 22.25 5.69 5.42
N LEU A 103 22.09 4.68 6.29
CA LEU A 103 21.47 4.78 7.61
C LEU A 103 22.51 4.61 8.71
N THR A 104 22.70 5.63 9.54
CA THR A 104 23.50 5.54 10.78
C THR A 104 22.59 5.36 11.98
N PHE A 105 22.81 4.32 12.80
CA PHE A 105 22.02 4.03 14.01
C PHE A 105 22.89 3.46 15.16
N ASP A 106 22.29 3.26 16.33
CA ASP A 106 22.98 2.96 17.60
C ASP A 106 24.02 4.04 17.98
N ALA A 107 23.77 5.28 17.53
CA ALA A 107 24.60 6.43 17.80
C ALA A 107 24.12 7.21 19.04
N PRO A 108 25.02 7.91 19.75
CA PRO A 108 24.62 8.87 20.79
C PRO A 108 23.73 10.02 20.28
N THR A 109 23.65 10.20 18.95
CA THR A 109 22.88 11.22 18.23
C THR A 109 21.70 10.63 17.45
N ASP A 110 21.28 9.41 17.76
CA ASP A 110 20.03 8.81 17.27
C ASP A 110 18.83 9.74 17.61
N LEU A 111 17.88 9.80 16.68
CA LEU A 111 16.70 10.67 16.74
C LEU A 111 15.58 10.10 17.63
N GLY A 112 15.49 8.77 17.71
CA GLY A 112 14.35 8.08 18.32
C GLY A 112 13.06 8.21 17.49
N ILE A 113 11.94 7.78 18.06
CA ILE A 113 10.61 7.83 17.45
C ILE A 113 9.72 8.81 18.23
N PRO A 114 9.24 9.91 17.62
CA PRO A 114 8.17 10.71 18.20
C PRO A 114 6.88 9.90 18.36
N PHE A 115 6.47 9.71 19.60
CA PHE A 115 5.19 9.13 20.00
C PHE A 115 4.24 10.25 20.46
N VAL A 116 3.22 10.54 19.65
CA VAL A 116 2.18 11.53 19.97
C VAL A 116 1.02 10.85 20.68
N THR A 117 0.48 11.49 21.71
CA THR A 117 -0.81 11.11 22.33
C THR A 117 -1.78 12.26 22.15
N ALA A 118 -2.98 11.94 21.66
CA ALA A 118 -4.03 12.90 21.34
C ALA A 118 -5.40 12.40 21.78
N THR A 119 -6.38 13.30 21.82
CA THR A 119 -7.79 12.98 22.09
C THR A 119 -8.71 13.63 21.05
N SER A 120 -9.93 13.11 20.93
CA SER A 120 -10.99 13.66 20.09
C SER A 120 -12.30 13.69 20.89
N PRO A 121 -13.05 14.81 20.88
CA PRO A 121 -14.38 14.89 21.50
C PRO A 121 -15.46 14.17 20.67
N LYS A 122 -15.13 13.66 19.48
CA LYS A 122 -16.08 12.96 18.59
C LYS A 122 -16.23 11.48 18.97
N ILE A 123 -17.27 10.86 18.42
CA ILE A 123 -17.53 9.43 18.49
C ILE A 123 -17.13 8.80 17.15
N LEU A 124 -16.30 7.75 17.18
CA LEU A 124 -15.74 7.15 15.95
C LEU A 124 -16.82 6.50 15.05
N SER A 125 -17.87 5.93 15.64
CA SER A 125 -18.92 5.22 14.89
C SER A 125 -19.73 6.10 13.94
N ASP A 126 -19.73 7.40 14.18
CA ASP A 126 -20.56 8.38 13.45
C ASP A 126 -19.92 8.72 12.09
N PHE A 127 -18.61 8.52 11.98
CA PHE A 127 -17.79 8.73 10.78
C PHE A 127 -17.44 7.38 10.11
N LEU A 128 -17.11 6.39 10.93
CA LEU A 128 -16.71 5.04 10.51
C LEU A 128 -17.67 4.00 11.13
N PRO A 129 -18.76 3.60 10.44
CA PRO A 129 -19.63 2.51 10.86
C PRO A 129 -18.88 1.20 11.07
N ASP A 130 -19.48 0.23 11.79
CA ASP A 130 -18.84 -1.06 12.05
C ASP A 130 -18.70 -1.93 10.78
N THR A 131 -17.88 -2.97 10.85
CA THR A 131 -17.54 -3.80 9.68
C THR A 131 -18.73 -4.54 9.07
N ALA A 132 -19.73 -4.94 9.85
CA ALA A 132 -20.93 -5.59 9.32
C ALA A 132 -21.84 -4.57 8.63
N SER A 133 -22.04 -3.39 9.25
CA SER A 133 -22.77 -2.27 8.68
C SER A 133 -22.16 -1.75 7.38
N ARG A 134 -20.83 -1.67 7.28
CA ARG A 134 -20.15 -1.30 6.01
C ARG A 134 -20.37 -2.37 4.93
N ARG A 135 -20.07 -3.65 5.22
CA ARG A 135 -20.25 -4.78 4.28
C ARG A 135 -21.66 -4.89 3.69
N SER A 136 -22.68 -4.72 4.53
CA SER A 136 -24.08 -4.90 4.15
C SER A 136 -24.76 -3.62 3.64
N GLY A 137 -24.34 -2.44 4.12
CA GLY A 137 -25.03 -1.17 3.89
C GLY A 137 -24.37 -0.19 2.92
N LYS A 138 -23.04 -0.25 2.69
CA LYS A 138 -22.33 0.69 1.81
C LYS A 138 -21.48 -0.04 0.75
N LYS A 139 -22.00 -0.18 -0.47
CA LYS A 139 -21.27 -0.74 -1.62
C LYS A 139 -20.12 0.13 -2.10
N ALA A 140 -20.38 1.42 -2.24
CA ALA A 140 -19.37 2.45 -2.41
C ALA A 140 -19.59 3.50 -1.31
N TRP A 141 -18.52 3.98 -0.69
CA TRP A 141 -18.59 5.06 0.30
C TRP A 141 -17.56 6.15 0.03
N ASP A 142 -17.87 7.38 0.46
CA ASP A 142 -16.98 8.52 0.28
C ASP A 142 -15.83 8.42 1.27
N GLY A 143 -14.61 8.23 0.76
CA GLY A 143 -13.44 8.11 1.63
C GLY A 143 -13.11 9.40 2.39
N PHE A 144 -13.67 10.55 1.98
CA PHE A 144 -13.57 11.81 2.71
C PHE A 144 -14.61 11.97 3.83
N GLU A 145 -15.57 11.04 3.99
CA GLU A 145 -16.41 10.96 5.22
C GLU A 145 -15.57 10.58 6.46
N LEU A 146 -14.38 10.01 6.26
CA LEU A 146 -13.42 9.67 7.33
C LEU A 146 -12.26 10.69 7.36
N PRO A 147 -12.31 11.72 8.22
CA PRO A 147 -11.21 12.69 8.34
C PRO A 147 -9.97 12.01 8.94
N THR A 148 -8.88 11.93 8.18
CA THR A 148 -7.58 11.45 8.71
C THR A 148 -6.69 12.58 9.23
N ASP A 149 -7.03 13.83 8.91
CA ASP A 149 -6.27 15.01 9.31
C ASP A 149 -6.10 15.09 10.83
N GLY A 150 -4.85 15.25 11.27
CA GLY A 150 -4.48 15.31 12.68
C GLY A 150 -4.49 13.98 13.44
N LEU A 151 -4.91 12.85 12.84
CA LEU A 151 -4.78 11.52 13.46
C LEU A 151 -3.35 10.95 13.39
N TYR A 152 -2.49 11.55 12.58
CA TYR A 152 -1.08 11.19 12.41
C TYR A 152 -0.18 12.44 12.53
N PRO A 153 1.09 12.30 12.93
CA PRO A 153 1.97 13.45 13.13
C PRO A 153 2.30 14.17 11.81
N SER A 154 2.15 15.49 11.83
CA SER A 154 2.40 16.39 10.69
C SER A 154 3.89 16.67 10.43
N VAL A 155 4.80 16.15 11.27
CA VAL A 155 6.25 16.27 11.05
C VAL A 155 6.66 15.52 9.76
N PRO A 156 7.56 16.08 8.94
CA PRO A 156 8.10 15.38 7.79
C PRO A 156 8.95 14.18 8.25
N LEU A 157 8.91 13.08 7.50
CA LEU A 157 9.84 11.97 7.69
C LEU A 157 11.11 12.15 6.85
N SER A 158 12.19 11.50 7.28
CA SER A 158 13.47 11.38 6.57
C SER A 158 13.29 11.14 5.07
N LEU A 159 14.04 11.86 4.23
CA LEU A 159 14.05 11.72 2.77
C LEU A 159 12.68 11.81 2.07
N ASN A 160 11.73 12.58 2.61
CA ASN A 160 10.49 12.92 1.90
C ASN A 160 10.74 13.84 0.69
N ASN A 161 11.66 14.83 0.80
CA ASN A 161 12.16 15.65 -0.31
C ASN A 161 13.51 16.32 0.06
N ASP A 162 14.17 17.02 -0.87
CA ASP A 162 15.45 17.74 -0.64
C ASP A 162 15.42 18.83 0.44
N ARG A 163 14.25 19.17 1.01
CA ARG A 163 14.09 20.12 2.12
C ARG A 163 13.71 19.47 3.45
N THR A 164 13.55 18.14 3.48
CA THR A 164 13.41 17.42 4.74
C THR A 164 14.62 17.73 5.63
N PRO A 165 14.43 18.19 6.88
CA PRO A 165 15.54 18.42 7.80
C PRO A 165 16.42 17.16 7.97
N PRO A 166 17.76 17.28 8.04
CA PRO A 166 18.65 16.13 8.25
C PRO A 166 18.47 15.39 9.60
N ASP A 167 17.65 15.95 10.49
CA ASP A 167 17.23 15.43 11.77
C ASP A 167 15.72 15.08 11.83
N ALA A 168 15.05 15.05 10.68
CA ALA A 168 13.70 14.48 10.57
C ALA A 168 13.69 12.99 10.96
N PRO A 169 12.66 12.48 11.65
CA PRO A 169 12.59 11.09 12.10
C PRO A 169 12.30 10.12 10.96
N ASN A 170 12.77 8.88 11.08
CA ASN A 170 12.42 7.81 10.13
C ASN A 170 11.02 7.25 10.34
N VAL A 171 10.55 7.24 11.59
CA VAL A 171 9.28 6.67 12.02
C VAL A 171 8.57 7.62 12.98
N VAL A 172 7.25 7.70 12.90
CA VAL A 172 6.40 8.36 13.91
C VAL A 172 5.20 7.50 14.27
N VAL A 173 4.71 7.64 15.50
CA VAL A 173 3.54 6.93 16.02
C VAL A 173 2.60 7.93 16.68
N GLN A 174 1.28 7.76 16.51
CA GLN A 174 0.29 8.54 17.24
C GLN A 174 -0.87 7.67 17.74
N LEU A 175 -1.15 7.75 19.03
CA LEU A 175 -2.39 7.24 19.64
C LEU A 175 -3.39 8.39 19.81
N THR A 176 -4.56 8.29 19.19
CA THR A 176 -5.68 9.21 19.39
C THR A 176 -6.85 8.48 20.04
N THR A 177 -7.38 8.99 21.16
CA THR A 177 -8.54 8.41 21.86
C THR A 177 -9.81 9.24 21.63
N PHE A 178 -10.90 8.59 21.21
CA PHE A 178 -12.20 9.20 20.95
C PHE A 178 -13.10 9.22 22.20
N ALA A 179 -14.10 10.10 22.23
CA ALA A 179 -15.03 10.24 23.37
C ALA A 179 -15.84 8.96 23.68
N CYS A 180 -16.05 8.09 22.69
CA CYS A 180 -16.68 6.78 22.88
C CYS A 180 -15.74 5.70 23.47
N GLY A 181 -14.46 6.00 23.69
CA GLY A 181 -13.44 5.05 24.15
C GLY A 181 -12.74 4.26 23.03
N SER A 182 -13.16 4.42 21.77
CA SER A 182 -12.39 3.95 20.60
C SER A 182 -11.02 4.62 20.52
N THR A 183 -10.10 4.00 19.79
CA THR A 183 -8.77 4.56 19.52
C THR A 183 -8.39 4.45 18.05
N ALA A 184 -7.70 5.44 17.52
CA ALA A 184 -6.92 5.35 16.29
C ALA A 184 -5.42 5.27 16.66
N LEU A 185 -4.69 4.29 16.12
CA LEU A 185 -3.24 4.24 16.20
C LEU A 185 -2.65 4.41 14.79
N ALA A 186 -1.99 5.54 14.54
CA ALA A 186 -1.26 5.77 13.31
C ALA A 186 0.21 5.37 13.46
N ILE A 187 0.76 4.70 12.45
CA ILE A 187 2.20 4.43 12.30
C ILE A 187 2.60 4.84 10.89
N ALA A 188 3.67 5.63 10.78
CA ALA A 188 4.22 6.08 9.51
C ALA A 188 5.74 5.93 9.48
N ILE A 189 6.27 5.37 8.39
CA ILE A 189 7.68 5.07 8.17
C ILE A 189 8.13 5.69 6.83
N THR A 190 9.36 6.20 6.77
CA THR A 190 9.95 6.67 5.51
C THR A 190 10.05 5.53 4.49
N HIS A 191 9.67 5.79 3.24
CA HIS A 191 9.48 4.73 2.24
C HIS A 191 10.80 4.08 1.77
N SER A 192 11.97 4.64 2.07
CA SER A 192 13.27 3.92 1.92
C SER A 192 13.52 2.86 2.99
N LEU A 193 12.71 2.77 4.05
CA LEU A 193 12.90 1.80 5.13
C LEU A 193 11.73 0.83 5.33
N ALA A 194 10.55 1.12 4.79
CA ALA A 194 9.43 0.19 4.81
C ALA A 194 8.56 0.27 3.55
N ASP A 195 8.31 -0.88 2.95
CA ASP A 195 7.09 -1.15 2.20
C ASP A 195 5.96 -1.59 3.16
N ALA A 196 4.74 -1.78 2.61
CA ALA A 196 3.57 -2.17 3.40
C ALA A 196 3.77 -3.50 4.16
N GLN A 197 4.61 -4.42 3.65
CA GLN A 197 4.96 -5.66 4.35
C GLN A 197 5.86 -5.39 5.56
N THR A 198 6.89 -4.54 5.43
CA THR A 198 7.72 -4.11 6.55
C THR A 198 6.91 -3.35 7.61
N LEU A 199 6.03 -2.44 7.19
CA LEU A 199 5.11 -1.71 8.08
C LEU A 199 4.20 -2.69 8.85
N SER A 200 3.60 -3.67 8.17
CA SER A 200 2.77 -4.70 8.82
C SER A 200 3.58 -5.55 9.81
N GLN A 201 4.77 -6.01 9.42
CA GLN A 201 5.63 -6.83 10.28
C GLN A 201 6.00 -6.08 11.58
N PHE A 202 6.48 -4.83 11.46
CA PHE A 202 6.77 -3.99 12.62
C PHE A 202 5.54 -3.75 13.50
N SER A 203 4.37 -3.49 12.89
CA SER A 203 3.13 -3.25 13.62
C SER A 203 2.66 -4.49 14.40
N LYS A 204 2.80 -5.69 13.83
CA LYS A 204 2.49 -6.95 14.51
C LYS A 204 3.49 -7.30 15.61
N ASP A 205 4.78 -7.07 15.37
CA ASP A 205 5.82 -7.28 16.39
C ASP A 205 5.65 -6.33 17.59
N PHE A 206 5.29 -5.07 17.34
CA PHE A 206 4.91 -4.09 18.36
C PHE A 206 3.64 -4.52 19.13
N SER A 207 2.62 -5.03 18.43
CA SER A 207 1.39 -5.50 19.08
C SER A 207 1.59 -6.79 19.90
N MET A 208 2.47 -7.70 19.48
CA MET A 208 2.86 -8.88 20.25
C MET A 208 3.63 -8.52 21.53
N VAL A 209 4.61 -7.61 21.46
CA VAL A 209 5.31 -7.10 22.65
C VAL A 209 4.33 -6.42 23.62
N SER A 210 3.41 -5.61 23.09
CA SER A 210 2.34 -4.98 23.89
C SER A 210 1.50 -6.00 24.66
N ARG A 211 1.00 -7.05 24.01
CA ARG A 211 0.19 -8.09 24.68
C ARG A 211 0.99 -8.88 25.71
N ALA A 212 2.25 -9.25 25.41
CA ALA A 212 3.09 -9.97 26.36
C ALA A 212 3.27 -9.17 27.67
N ILE A 213 3.52 -7.86 27.58
CA ILE A 213 3.64 -6.98 28.74
C ILE A 213 2.33 -6.90 29.54
N LEU A 214 1.16 -6.75 28.88
CA LEU A 214 -0.14 -6.71 29.57
C LEU A 214 -0.47 -8.00 30.31
N ASN A 215 -0.09 -9.15 29.74
CA ASN A 215 -0.34 -10.46 30.32
C ASN A 215 0.72 -10.90 31.34
N SER A 216 1.81 -10.13 31.50
CA SER A 216 3.03 -10.55 32.22
C SER A 216 3.66 -11.83 31.68
N GLU A 217 3.57 -12.04 30.36
CA GLU A 217 4.18 -13.14 29.62
C GLU A 217 5.63 -12.80 29.22
N PRO A 218 6.48 -13.81 28.94
CA PRO A 218 7.79 -13.57 28.34
C PRO A 218 7.67 -12.80 27.02
N LEU A 219 8.58 -11.83 26.79
CA LEU A 219 8.58 -11.08 25.54
C LEU A 219 8.84 -12.00 24.33
N PRO A 220 8.17 -11.78 23.19
CA PRO A 220 8.40 -12.57 21.98
C PRO A 220 9.84 -12.34 21.46
N ASN A 221 10.47 -13.40 20.96
CA ASN A 221 11.77 -13.30 20.30
C ASN A 221 11.61 -12.74 18.88
N LEU A 222 11.55 -11.42 18.76
CA LEU A 222 11.46 -10.73 17.48
C LEU A 222 12.75 -10.94 16.67
N SER A 223 12.60 -11.17 15.37
CA SER A 223 13.73 -11.45 14.47
C SER A 223 13.58 -10.78 13.10
N PRO A 224 13.35 -9.45 13.02
CA PRO A 224 13.46 -8.73 11.75
C PRO A 224 14.87 -8.86 11.17
N ILE A 225 14.97 -8.91 9.85
CA ILE A 225 16.24 -8.99 9.13
C ILE A 225 16.48 -7.64 8.44
N PHE A 226 17.30 -6.80 9.06
CA PHE A 226 17.84 -5.59 8.45
C PHE A 226 19.22 -5.88 7.87
N ASP A 227 19.25 -6.23 6.59
CA ASP A 227 20.49 -6.51 5.85
C ASP A 227 20.27 -6.13 4.37
N PRO A 228 20.19 -4.82 4.05
CA PRO A 228 19.74 -4.37 2.72
C PRO A 228 20.63 -4.87 1.57
N GLN A 229 21.92 -5.04 1.85
CA GLN A 229 22.93 -5.50 0.90
C GLN A 229 22.67 -6.93 0.40
N ARG A 230 21.87 -7.73 1.12
CA ARG A 230 21.37 -9.02 0.60
C ARG A 230 20.49 -8.88 -0.64
N LEU A 231 19.83 -7.74 -0.86
CA LEU A 231 19.05 -7.53 -2.09
C LEU A 231 19.99 -7.21 -3.27
N ASP A 232 20.98 -6.35 -3.06
CA ASP A 232 21.93 -5.93 -4.11
C ASP A 232 22.88 -7.08 -4.49
N ALA A 233 23.15 -8.02 -3.58
CA ALA A 233 23.83 -9.29 -3.86
C ALA A 233 23.07 -10.22 -4.85
N PHE A 234 21.83 -9.91 -5.24
CA PHE A 234 21.14 -10.58 -6.36
C PHE A 234 21.32 -9.87 -7.71
N ALA A 235 22.07 -8.77 -7.78
CA ALA A 235 22.41 -8.17 -9.07
C ALA A 235 23.24 -9.12 -9.94
N ALA A 236 23.02 -9.06 -11.26
CA ALA A 236 23.82 -9.79 -12.21
C ALA A 236 25.12 -9.05 -12.53
N GLY A 237 26.19 -9.78 -12.86
CA GLY A 237 27.49 -9.20 -13.21
C GLY A 237 28.19 -8.50 -12.04
N ASP A 238 29.19 -7.69 -12.36
CA ASP A 238 29.86 -6.80 -11.41
C ASP A 238 29.13 -5.44 -11.38
N ILE A 239 28.61 -5.04 -10.21
CA ILE A 239 27.96 -3.75 -10.01
C ILE A 239 28.92 -2.66 -9.51
N ASP A 240 30.09 -3.02 -9.00
CA ASP A 240 31.14 -2.11 -8.52
C ASP A 240 32.12 -1.69 -9.61
N ALA A 241 32.15 -2.42 -10.74
CA ALA A 241 32.90 -2.06 -11.96
C ALA A 241 32.69 -0.60 -12.42
N GLU A 242 33.66 -0.06 -13.17
CA GLU A 242 33.63 1.32 -13.69
C GLU A 242 32.47 1.57 -14.68
N THR A 243 32.11 0.55 -15.47
CA THR A 243 31.08 0.64 -16.52
C THR A 243 30.13 -0.56 -16.47
N PRO A 244 28.83 -0.37 -16.78
CA PRO A 244 27.83 -1.45 -16.80
C PRO A 244 28.03 -2.43 -17.96
N ASP A 245 27.57 -3.67 -17.77
CA ASP A 245 27.47 -4.70 -18.82
C ASP A 245 26.34 -4.33 -19.81
N PRO A 246 26.64 -4.08 -21.11
CA PRO A 246 25.64 -3.67 -22.08
C PRO A 246 24.52 -4.70 -22.31
N ALA A 247 24.79 -6.00 -22.16
CA ALA A 247 23.81 -7.06 -22.32
C ALA A 247 22.88 -7.18 -21.09
N LEU A 248 23.38 -6.85 -19.89
CA LEU A 248 22.52 -6.69 -18.71
C LEU A 248 21.66 -5.44 -18.82
N LEU A 249 22.20 -4.31 -19.30
CA LEU A 249 21.41 -3.11 -19.59
C LEU A 249 20.30 -3.38 -20.62
N GLU A 250 20.61 -4.07 -21.72
CA GLU A 250 19.62 -4.44 -22.74
C GLU A 250 18.53 -5.37 -22.16
N LYS A 251 18.93 -6.34 -21.33
CA LYS A 251 18.00 -7.28 -20.67
C LYS A 251 17.07 -6.58 -19.66
N ALA A 252 17.61 -5.64 -18.88
CA ALA A 252 16.86 -4.83 -17.93
C ALA A 252 15.88 -3.87 -18.63
N ARG A 253 16.36 -3.12 -19.64
CA ARG A 253 15.58 -2.08 -20.34
C ARG A 253 14.53 -2.64 -21.30
N LYS A 254 14.49 -3.97 -21.49
CA LYS A 254 13.39 -4.73 -22.11
C LYS A 254 12.30 -5.16 -21.13
N LEU A 255 12.41 -4.87 -19.83
CA LEU A 255 11.29 -5.04 -18.91
C LEU A 255 10.22 -3.97 -19.17
N PRO A 256 8.92 -4.31 -19.01
CA PRO A 256 7.83 -3.36 -19.10
C PRO A 256 7.80 -2.46 -17.84
N CYS A 257 8.67 -1.46 -17.82
CA CYS A 257 8.76 -0.40 -16.81
C CYS A 257 8.81 0.95 -17.54
N HIS A 258 8.18 1.98 -16.97
CA HIS A 258 8.46 3.35 -17.41
C HIS A 258 9.87 3.78 -17.01
N ARG A 259 10.48 4.69 -17.78
CA ARG A 259 11.75 5.34 -17.46
C ARG A 259 11.59 6.86 -17.47
N TYR A 260 10.56 7.39 -16.82
CA TYR A 260 10.28 8.82 -16.80
C TYR A 260 11.34 9.59 -15.99
N ASP A 261 11.78 10.74 -16.49
CA ASP A 261 12.87 11.51 -15.90
C ASP A 261 12.39 12.69 -15.03
N ASN A 262 12.66 12.62 -13.74
CA ASN A 262 12.36 13.68 -12.77
C ASN A 262 13.21 14.95 -12.98
N TYR A 263 14.32 14.88 -13.72
CA TYR A 263 15.24 16.00 -13.93
C TYR A 263 15.11 16.64 -15.33
N ILE A 264 14.24 16.13 -16.21
CA ILE A 264 13.91 16.77 -17.50
C ILE A 264 12.84 17.85 -17.31
N HIS A 265 13.07 19.05 -17.87
CA HIS A 265 12.08 20.11 -17.90
C HIS A 265 11.09 19.91 -19.06
N VAL A 266 9.83 19.69 -18.71
CA VAL A 266 8.69 19.54 -19.62
C VAL A 266 7.84 20.82 -19.64
N PRO A 267 7.41 21.32 -20.81
CA PRO A 267 6.50 22.48 -20.87
C PRO A 267 5.23 22.28 -20.05
N ASN A 268 4.76 23.35 -19.38
CA ASN A 268 3.54 23.38 -18.56
C ASN A 268 3.50 22.43 -17.35
N GLN A 269 4.62 21.81 -16.95
CA GLN A 269 4.65 20.94 -15.77
C GLN A 269 4.18 21.66 -14.48
N PRO A 270 3.43 20.98 -13.59
CA PRO A 270 2.74 21.61 -12.46
C PRO A 270 3.65 22.19 -11.36
N TRP A 271 4.93 21.83 -11.34
CA TRP A 271 5.94 22.35 -10.40
C TRP A 271 7.30 22.50 -11.09
N PRO A 272 8.23 23.37 -10.62
CA PRO A 272 9.56 23.50 -11.22
C PRO A 272 10.37 22.20 -11.14
N VAL A 273 11.25 21.95 -12.12
CA VAL A 273 12.30 20.93 -11.97
C VAL A 273 13.22 21.30 -10.82
N HIS A 274 13.62 20.31 -10.01
CA HIS A 274 14.65 20.46 -9.01
C HIS A 274 15.80 19.50 -9.29
N ASN A 275 16.93 20.03 -9.76
CA ASN A 275 18.19 19.29 -9.71
C ASN A 275 18.59 19.16 -8.22
N PRO A 276 18.87 17.93 -7.73
CA PRO A 276 19.20 17.74 -6.32
C PRO A 276 20.55 18.39 -5.93
N PRO A 277 20.78 18.72 -4.64
CA PRO A 277 22.02 19.32 -4.16
C PRO A 277 23.26 18.51 -4.55
N GLY A 278 24.20 19.17 -5.22
CA GLY A 278 25.43 18.54 -5.71
C GLY A 278 25.32 17.87 -7.08
N PHE A 279 24.18 17.92 -7.78
CA PHE A 279 24.04 17.29 -9.10
C PHE A 279 25.06 17.82 -10.12
N ASP A 280 25.48 19.07 -10.01
CA ASP A 280 26.51 19.67 -10.87
C ASP A 280 27.89 18.98 -10.75
N THR A 281 28.17 18.26 -9.65
CA THR A 281 29.40 17.46 -9.52
C THR A 281 29.34 16.13 -10.27
N VAL A 282 28.19 15.76 -10.83
CA VAL A 282 27.96 14.50 -11.57
C VAL A 282 27.23 14.67 -12.90
N SER A 283 26.77 15.87 -13.24
CA SER A 283 26.04 16.18 -14.48
C SER A 283 26.88 16.00 -15.76
N HIS A 284 28.20 15.79 -15.62
CA HIS A 284 29.11 15.46 -16.71
C HIS A 284 29.20 13.95 -17.01
N PHE A 285 28.67 13.07 -16.14
CA PHE A 285 28.61 11.64 -16.42
C PHE A 285 27.50 11.31 -17.43
N PRO A 286 27.70 10.32 -18.33
CA PRO A 286 26.66 9.88 -19.26
C PRO A 286 25.40 9.40 -18.53
N LEU A 287 24.30 10.13 -18.71
CA LEU A 287 22.99 9.75 -18.17
C LEU A 287 22.36 8.64 -19.00
N SER A 288 21.62 7.73 -18.35
CA SER A 288 20.87 6.68 -19.04
C SER A 288 19.73 7.25 -19.90
N PRO A 289 19.31 6.56 -20.98
CA PRO A 289 18.09 6.89 -21.70
C PRO A 289 16.86 6.86 -20.79
N THR A 290 16.01 7.88 -20.97
CA THR A 290 14.78 8.14 -20.22
C THR A 290 13.77 8.87 -21.10
N ASP A 291 12.51 8.90 -20.67
CA ASP A 291 11.39 9.59 -21.30
C ASP A 291 11.00 10.85 -20.50
N PRO A 292 10.47 11.92 -21.11
CA PRO A 292 9.86 13.02 -20.37
C PRO A 292 8.57 12.56 -19.67
N LEU A 293 8.30 13.09 -18.47
CA LEU A 293 7.05 12.91 -17.74
C LEU A 293 5.86 13.53 -18.53
N PRO A 294 4.76 12.80 -18.79
CA PRO A 294 3.65 13.28 -19.63
C PRO A 294 2.69 14.19 -18.84
N TRP A 295 3.19 15.36 -18.44
CA TRP A 295 2.47 16.32 -17.58
C TRP A 295 1.20 16.93 -18.21
N ASP A 296 1.02 16.85 -19.52
CA ASP A 296 -0.20 17.22 -20.23
C ASP A 296 -1.40 16.32 -19.89
N GLU A 297 -1.16 15.13 -19.31
CA GLU A 297 -2.20 14.19 -18.88
C GLU A 297 -2.71 14.41 -17.45
N TYR A 298 -1.95 15.14 -16.64
CA TYR A 298 -2.19 15.30 -15.20
C TYR A 298 -2.58 16.74 -14.83
N ASP A 299 -3.89 16.96 -14.65
CA ASP A 299 -4.39 18.23 -14.13
C ASP A 299 -4.30 18.28 -12.60
N ALA A 300 -3.18 18.82 -12.11
CA ALA A 300 -2.91 19.02 -10.68
C ALA A 300 -3.91 19.96 -9.96
N LYS A 301 -4.89 20.55 -10.66
CA LYS A 301 -5.94 21.42 -10.11
C LYS A 301 -7.34 20.81 -10.22
N ALA A 302 -7.51 19.67 -10.89
CA ALA A 302 -8.79 19.00 -10.99
C ALA A 302 -9.26 18.47 -9.62
N PRO A 303 -10.56 18.57 -9.28
CA PRO A 303 -11.08 18.01 -8.04
C PRO A 303 -11.01 16.48 -8.09
N VAL A 304 -10.32 15.89 -7.12
CA VAL A 304 -10.22 14.44 -6.95
C VAL A 304 -11.29 13.96 -5.97
N SER A 305 -12.01 12.91 -6.35
CA SER A 305 -12.95 12.18 -5.48
C SER A 305 -12.33 10.85 -5.04
N HIS A 306 -12.38 10.57 -3.74
CA HIS A 306 -11.98 9.29 -3.16
C HIS A 306 -13.22 8.42 -2.91
N ARG A 307 -13.27 7.20 -3.46
CA ARG A 307 -14.32 6.21 -3.14
C ARG A 307 -13.71 4.87 -2.75
N VAL A 308 -14.18 4.32 -1.63
CA VAL A 308 -13.88 2.96 -1.21
C VAL A 308 -15.00 2.05 -1.73
N LEU A 309 -14.64 1.05 -2.55
CA LEU A 309 -15.55 0.13 -3.24
C LEU A 309 -15.47 -1.26 -2.62
N HIS A 310 -16.56 -1.76 -2.02
CA HIS A 310 -16.58 -3.05 -1.34
C HIS A 310 -17.06 -4.20 -2.25
N PHE A 311 -16.12 -5.11 -2.55
CA PHE A 311 -16.36 -6.33 -3.31
C PHE A 311 -16.43 -7.53 -2.37
N SER A 312 -17.57 -8.24 -2.34
CA SER A 312 -17.74 -9.46 -1.55
C SER A 312 -16.96 -10.65 -2.14
N ALA A 313 -16.72 -11.66 -1.31
CA ALA A 313 -16.09 -12.92 -1.73
C ALA A 313 -16.79 -13.57 -2.95
N SER A 314 -18.12 -13.48 -3.01
CA SER A 314 -18.96 -13.96 -4.12
C SER A 314 -18.81 -13.15 -5.40
N GLU A 315 -18.70 -11.82 -5.32
CA GLU A 315 -18.48 -10.97 -6.50
C GLU A 315 -17.07 -11.16 -7.05
N ILE A 316 -16.05 -11.23 -6.19
CA ILE A 316 -14.67 -11.54 -6.59
C ILE A 316 -14.60 -12.94 -7.24
N GLN A 317 -15.36 -13.91 -6.73
CA GLN A 317 -15.49 -15.23 -7.35
C GLN A 317 -16.21 -15.17 -8.70
N HIS A 318 -17.25 -14.34 -8.86
CA HIS A 318 -17.98 -14.18 -10.11
C HIS A 318 -17.11 -13.52 -11.20
N ILE A 319 -16.46 -12.40 -10.86
CA ILE A 319 -15.51 -11.68 -11.72
C ILE A 319 -14.35 -12.61 -12.13
N PHE A 320 -13.84 -13.42 -11.20
CA PHE A 320 -12.83 -14.44 -11.50
C PHE A 320 -13.35 -15.50 -12.49
N THR A 321 -14.54 -16.06 -12.27
CA THR A 321 -15.15 -17.03 -13.19
C THR A 321 -15.42 -16.44 -14.58
N GLN A 322 -15.78 -15.16 -14.69
CA GLN A 322 -15.86 -14.43 -15.96
C GLN A 322 -14.47 -14.28 -16.61
N ALA A 323 -13.44 -13.91 -15.85
CA ALA A 323 -12.08 -13.77 -16.35
C ALA A 323 -11.44 -15.10 -16.81
N THR A 324 -11.91 -16.24 -16.30
CA THR A 324 -11.44 -17.59 -16.68
C THR A 324 -12.37 -18.32 -17.65
N SER A 325 -13.35 -17.66 -18.28
CA SER A 325 -14.35 -18.35 -19.11
C SER A 325 -13.83 -18.81 -20.48
N SER A 326 -12.71 -18.26 -20.96
CA SER A 326 -12.03 -18.67 -22.19
C SER A 326 -10.87 -19.62 -21.88
N GLN A 327 -10.71 -20.69 -22.67
CA GLN A 327 -9.71 -21.73 -22.43
C GLN A 327 -8.25 -21.32 -22.74
N GLU A 328 -8.00 -20.09 -23.19
CA GLU A 328 -6.70 -19.65 -23.69
C GLU A 328 -5.74 -19.16 -22.58
N ALA A 329 -4.83 -20.07 -22.20
CA ALA A 329 -3.40 -19.77 -22.02
C ALA A 329 -2.90 -18.81 -20.91
N ALA A 330 -3.63 -18.64 -19.80
CA ALA A 330 -3.01 -18.15 -18.56
C ALA A 330 -3.61 -18.75 -17.27
N LYS A 331 -2.77 -19.07 -16.28
CA LYS A 331 -3.19 -19.21 -14.88
C LYS A 331 -3.47 -17.81 -14.30
N ILE A 332 -4.61 -17.24 -14.70
CA ILE A 332 -5.22 -16.05 -14.09
C ILE A 332 -5.52 -16.36 -12.62
N SER A 333 -5.35 -15.37 -11.75
CA SER A 333 -5.75 -15.40 -10.35
C SER A 333 -6.92 -14.46 -10.09
N LYS A 334 -7.53 -14.59 -8.91
CA LYS A 334 -8.58 -13.65 -8.44
C LYS A 334 -8.11 -12.20 -8.41
N LEU A 335 -6.81 -11.94 -8.25
CA LEU A 335 -6.27 -10.60 -8.25
C LEU A 335 -6.19 -10.03 -9.67
N ASP A 336 -5.60 -10.75 -10.64
CA ASP A 336 -5.53 -10.26 -12.02
C ASP A 336 -6.95 -10.01 -12.58
N ALA A 337 -7.93 -10.86 -12.21
CA ALA A 337 -9.33 -10.69 -12.57
C ALA A 337 -9.99 -9.44 -11.95
N LEU A 338 -9.82 -9.22 -10.64
CA LEU A 338 -10.36 -8.04 -9.96
C LEU A 338 -9.74 -6.74 -10.50
N LEU A 339 -8.42 -6.72 -10.68
CA LEU A 339 -7.69 -5.56 -11.22
C LEU A 339 -8.08 -5.27 -12.67
N ALA A 340 -8.13 -6.29 -13.52
CA ALA A 340 -8.59 -6.14 -14.91
C ALA A 340 -10.02 -5.59 -14.98
N HIS A 341 -10.91 -6.05 -14.10
CA HIS A 341 -12.29 -5.57 -14.03
C HIS A 341 -12.35 -4.10 -13.63
N VAL A 342 -11.78 -3.74 -12.48
CA VAL A 342 -11.76 -2.36 -11.96
C VAL A 342 -11.09 -1.41 -12.95
N TRP A 343 -9.92 -1.76 -13.48
CA TRP A 343 -9.23 -0.93 -14.48
C TRP A 343 -10.03 -0.74 -15.77
N THR A 344 -10.69 -1.80 -16.27
CA THR A 344 -11.56 -1.68 -17.45
C THR A 344 -12.78 -0.79 -17.17
N ARG A 345 -13.33 -0.79 -15.94
CA ARG A 345 -14.39 0.14 -15.54
C ARG A 345 -13.87 1.58 -15.45
N ILE A 346 -12.68 1.82 -14.90
CA ILE A 346 -12.07 3.16 -14.81
C ILE A 346 -11.74 3.71 -16.20
N ASN A 347 -11.13 2.91 -17.08
CA ASN A 347 -10.87 3.31 -18.48
C ASN A 347 -12.17 3.66 -19.23
N ALA A 348 -13.24 2.89 -19.03
CA ALA A 348 -14.56 3.22 -19.58
C ALA A 348 -15.13 4.51 -18.97
N ALA A 349 -14.95 4.74 -17.66
CA ALA A 349 -15.39 5.96 -16.99
C ALA A 349 -14.56 7.21 -17.35
N ARG A 350 -13.34 7.05 -17.85
CA ARG A 350 -12.48 8.16 -18.28
C ARG A 350 -12.80 8.70 -19.68
N ASN A 351 -13.61 7.99 -20.50
CA ASN A 351 -14.00 8.40 -21.85
C ASN A 351 -12.80 8.82 -22.74
N LEU A 352 -11.74 8.01 -22.75
CA LEU A 352 -10.54 8.26 -23.56
C LEU A 352 -10.78 7.92 -25.04
N GLU A 353 -10.06 8.59 -25.93
CA GLU A 353 -10.22 8.42 -27.38
C GLU A 353 -9.85 7.00 -27.85
N PRO A 354 -10.58 6.41 -28.82
CA PRO A 354 -10.24 5.10 -29.39
C PRO A 354 -8.82 5.05 -29.95
N GLY A 355 -8.10 3.96 -29.68
CA GLY A 355 -6.68 3.81 -30.01
C GLY A 355 -5.71 4.36 -28.96
N THR A 356 -6.18 5.05 -27.93
CA THR A 356 -5.34 5.51 -26.81
C THR A 356 -4.79 4.32 -26.02
N THR A 357 -3.47 4.24 -25.83
CA THR A 357 -2.85 3.30 -24.88
C THR A 357 -2.86 3.89 -23.48
N THR A 358 -3.25 3.07 -22.51
CA THR A 358 -3.33 3.33 -21.07
C THR A 358 -2.46 2.33 -20.30
N TYR A 359 -2.07 2.68 -19.07
CA TYR A 359 -1.17 1.88 -18.25
C TYR A 359 -1.76 1.63 -16.85
N LEU A 360 -1.63 0.39 -16.38
CA LEU A 360 -1.76 0.00 -14.99
C LEU A 360 -0.35 -0.18 -14.42
N ASP A 361 0.09 0.81 -13.67
CA ASP A 361 1.40 0.90 -13.06
C ASP A 361 1.39 0.15 -11.71
N MET A 362 1.55 -1.16 -11.80
CA MET A 362 1.36 -2.07 -10.67
C MET A 362 2.65 -2.24 -9.86
N THR A 363 2.62 -1.83 -8.59
CA THR A 363 3.65 -2.15 -7.61
C THR A 363 3.57 -3.62 -7.21
N PHE A 364 4.73 -4.29 -7.15
CA PHE A 364 4.85 -5.67 -6.67
C PHE A 364 6.12 -5.90 -5.84
N GLY A 365 6.05 -6.79 -4.84
CA GLY A 365 7.18 -7.15 -3.99
C GLY A 365 8.16 -8.12 -4.65
N LEU A 366 9.45 -7.93 -4.37
CA LEU A 366 10.58 -8.74 -4.86
C LEU A 366 10.90 -9.94 -3.96
N ARG A 367 10.51 -9.92 -2.68
CA ARG A 367 10.85 -10.98 -1.71
C ARG A 367 10.61 -12.42 -2.25
N PRO A 368 9.45 -12.77 -2.85
CA PRO A 368 9.21 -14.10 -3.41
C PRO A 368 9.65 -14.27 -4.88
N ARG A 369 10.25 -13.24 -5.52
CA ARG A 369 10.61 -13.24 -6.95
C ARG A 369 12.10 -13.41 -7.23
N ILE A 370 12.96 -13.13 -6.26
CA ILE A 370 14.39 -13.47 -6.35
C ILE A 370 14.64 -14.88 -5.79
N ILE A 371 15.76 -15.50 -6.17
CA ILE A 371 16.06 -16.92 -5.88
C ILE A 371 17.50 -17.06 -5.36
N PRO A 372 17.72 -17.58 -4.12
CA PRO A 372 16.71 -17.89 -3.11
C PRO A 372 15.91 -16.66 -2.68
N SER A 373 14.64 -16.87 -2.33
CA SER A 373 13.72 -15.80 -1.93
C SER A 373 14.13 -15.13 -0.62
N LEU A 374 13.82 -13.84 -0.48
CA LEU A 374 14.02 -13.14 0.80
C LEU A 374 13.02 -13.67 1.83
N PRO A 375 13.44 -13.83 3.10
CA PRO A 375 12.53 -14.13 4.20
C PRO A 375 11.42 -13.07 4.34
N ASN A 376 10.23 -13.46 4.81
CA ASN A 376 9.10 -12.54 4.97
C ASN A 376 9.33 -11.45 6.02
N ASN A 377 10.26 -11.67 6.94
CA ASN A 377 10.78 -10.76 7.96
C ASN A 377 11.98 -9.90 7.48
N PHE A 378 12.32 -9.93 6.19
CA PHE A 378 13.26 -8.98 5.58
C PHE A 378 12.62 -7.58 5.54
N ILE A 379 13.26 -6.61 6.21
CA ILE A 379 12.76 -5.24 6.32
C ILE A 379 13.48 -4.31 5.33
N GLY A 380 12.85 -3.18 5.00
CA GLY A 380 13.18 -2.35 3.85
C GLY A 380 12.00 -2.28 2.87
N SER A 381 12.28 -1.89 1.64
CA SER A 381 11.28 -1.63 0.60
C SER A 381 11.56 -2.38 -0.71
N PRO A 382 11.70 -3.71 -0.71
CA PRO A 382 12.04 -4.52 -1.88
C PRO A 382 10.86 -4.62 -2.86
N ILE A 383 10.56 -3.54 -3.58
CA ILE A 383 9.44 -3.42 -4.54
C ILE A 383 9.92 -2.96 -5.93
N MET A 384 9.11 -3.25 -6.97
CA MET A 384 9.24 -2.67 -8.31
C MET A 384 7.85 -2.35 -8.88
N ASN A 385 7.80 -1.47 -9.88
CA ASN A 385 6.57 -1.15 -10.63
C ASN A 385 6.63 -1.76 -12.03
N ALA A 386 5.53 -2.37 -12.47
CA ALA A 386 5.34 -2.85 -13.85
C ALA A 386 4.37 -1.93 -14.60
N ALA A 387 4.77 -1.44 -15.77
CA ALA A 387 3.95 -0.65 -16.67
C ALA A 387 3.12 -1.59 -17.56
N ILE A 388 1.91 -1.96 -17.13
CA ILE A 388 1.06 -2.93 -17.85
C ILE A 388 0.19 -2.17 -18.86
N PRO A 389 0.34 -2.36 -20.19
CA PRO A 389 -0.40 -1.59 -21.17
C PRO A 389 -1.77 -2.21 -21.51
N THR A 390 -2.77 -1.37 -21.81
CA THR A 390 -3.95 -1.76 -22.59
C THR A 390 -4.45 -0.60 -23.45
N THR A 391 -4.97 -0.90 -24.63
CA THR A 391 -5.40 0.10 -25.62
C THR A 391 -6.92 0.16 -25.69
N ILE A 392 -7.48 1.37 -25.66
CA ILE A 392 -8.91 1.62 -25.83
C ILE A 392 -9.33 1.14 -27.24
N PRO A 393 -10.28 0.21 -27.38
CA PRO A 393 -10.62 -0.34 -28.69
C PRO A 393 -11.17 0.69 -29.67
N THR A 394 -10.81 0.54 -30.94
CA THR A 394 -11.47 1.21 -32.09
C THR A 394 -12.78 0.54 -32.49
N SER A 395 -13.06 -0.65 -31.95
CA SER A 395 -14.36 -1.33 -32.02
C SER A 395 -15.31 -0.80 -30.95
N SER A 396 -16.62 -0.86 -31.20
CA SER A 396 -17.64 -0.62 -30.18
C SER A 396 -17.66 -1.66 -29.04
N MET A 397 -16.94 -2.78 -29.22
CA MET A 397 -16.78 -3.80 -28.19
C MET A 397 -15.60 -3.46 -27.25
N PRO A 398 -15.80 -3.42 -25.92
CA PRO A 398 -14.71 -3.24 -24.95
C PRO A 398 -13.75 -4.45 -24.97
N PRO A 399 -12.51 -4.31 -24.44
CA PRO A 399 -11.62 -5.45 -24.33
C PRO A 399 -12.23 -6.50 -23.39
N SER A 400 -12.07 -7.78 -23.72
CA SER A 400 -12.65 -8.84 -22.89
C SER A 400 -11.90 -8.95 -21.56
N LEU A 401 -12.64 -9.22 -20.47
CA LEU A 401 -12.06 -9.36 -19.14
C LEU A 401 -10.95 -10.45 -19.09
N PRO A 402 -11.08 -11.63 -19.74
CA PRO A 402 -9.99 -12.60 -19.84
C PRO A 402 -8.74 -12.07 -20.54
N ALA A 403 -8.87 -11.22 -21.56
CA ALA A 403 -7.72 -10.64 -22.27
C ALA A 403 -6.96 -9.66 -21.37
N VAL A 404 -7.66 -8.72 -20.71
CA VAL A 404 -7.01 -7.75 -19.81
C VAL A 404 -6.35 -8.45 -18.61
N ALA A 405 -7.02 -9.44 -18.01
CA ALA A 405 -6.46 -10.25 -16.92
C ALA A 405 -5.26 -11.09 -17.38
N SER A 406 -5.28 -11.60 -18.62
CA SER A 406 -4.14 -12.28 -19.23
C SER A 406 -2.97 -11.34 -19.48
N THR A 407 -3.20 -10.10 -19.92
CA THR A 407 -2.13 -9.09 -20.07
C THR A 407 -1.45 -8.80 -18.74
N ILE A 408 -2.22 -8.46 -17.68
CA ILE A 408 -1.68 -8.28 -16.31
C ILE A 408 -0.82 -9.48 -15.90
N ARG A 409 -1.38 -10.69 -16.01
CA ARG A 409 -0.70 -11.94 -15.65
C ARG A 409 0.53 -12.23 -16.50
N ASN A 410 0.58 -11.82 -17.77
CA ASN A 410 1.71 -12.07 -18.66
C ASN A 410 2.83 -11.05 -18.49
N THR A 411 2.51 -9.76 -18.41
CA THR A 411 3.48 -8.70 -18.06
C THR A 411 4.16 -8.99 -16.72
N LEU A 412 3.40 -9.45 -15.71
CA LEU A 412 3.96 -9.83 -14.41
C LEU A 412 4.82 -11.12 -14.41
N LYS A 413 4.76 -11.96 -15.46
CA LYS A 413 5.67 -13.12 -15.63
C LYS A 413 7.03 -12.70 -16.19
N GLU A 414 7.12 -11.57 -16.88
CA GLU A 414 8.38 -11.10 -17.46
C GLU A 414 9.43 -10.74 -16.41
N PHE A 415 9.00 -10.36 -15.21
CA PHE A 415 9.86 -10.13 -14.06
C PHE A 415 10.31 -11.47 -13.45
N THR A 416 11.13 -12.20 -14.23
CA THR A 416 11.87 -13.40 -13.82
C THR A 416 13.03 -13.03 -12.90
N PRO A 417 13.56 -13.97 -12.09
CA PRO A 417 14.72 -13.71 -11.24
C PRO A 417 15.93 -13.17 -12.02
N GLU A 418 16.16 -13.69 -13.23
CA GLU A 418 17.24 -13.27 -14.14
C GLU A 418 17.05 -11.82 -14.65
N LYS A 419 15.83 -11.45 -15.08
CA LYS A 419 15.54 -10.08 -15.53
C LYS A 419 15.55 -9.10 -14.35
N ILE A 420 15.15 -9.53 -13.15
CA ILE A 420 15.27 -8.72 -11.91
C ILE A 420 16.75 -8.51 -11.54
N ALA A 421 17.59 -9.55 -11.61
CA ALA A 421 19.03 -9.44 -11.39
C ALA A 421 19.71 -8.46 -12.35
N ALA A 422 19.33 -8.49 -13.63
CA ALA A 422 19.77 -7.50 -14.61
C ALA A 422 19.22 -6.08 -14.31
N GLN A 423 17.99 -5.97 -13.79
CA GLN A 423 17.42 -4.68 -13.41
C GLN A 423 18.08 -4.07 -12.16
N LEU A 424 18.51 -4.89 -11.20
CA LEU A 424 19.35 -4.44 -10.08
C LEU A 424 20.70 -3.90 -10.60
N HIS A 425 21.31 -4.55 -11.59
CA HIS A 425 22.53 -4.06 -12.25
C HIS A 425 22.30 -2.69 -12.94
N ASP A 426 21.28 -2.56 -13.81
CA ASP A 426 20.94 -1.29 -14.47
C ASP A 426 20.69 -0.16 -13.46
N LEU A 427 20.01 -0.43 -12.34
CA LEU A 427 19.81 0.54 -11.26
C LEU A 427 21.10 0.88 -10.50
N ALA A 428 21.98 -0.08 -10.24
CA ALA A 428 23.23 0.14 -9.51
C ALA A 428 24.16 1.11 -10.25
N PHE A 429 24.03 1.22 -11.58
CA PHE A 429 24.75 2.15 -12.44
C PHE A 429 24.03 3.49 -12.70
N GLU A 430 22.80 3.70 -12.22
CA GLU A 430 22.15 5.02 -12.36
C GLU A 430 22.88 6.07 -11.51
N VAL A 431 23.20 7.22 -12.15
CA VAL A 431 23.92 8.34 -11.51
C VAL A 431 23.16 8.85 -10.28
N SER A 432 21.82 8.89 -10.33
CA SER A 432 20.95 9.19 -9.19
C SER A 432 19.73 8.25 -9.25
N PRO A 433 19.49 7.39 -8.24
CA PRO A 433 18.39 6.42 -8.28
C PRO A 433 17.01 7.09 -8.29
N GLN A 434 16.89 8.30 -7.74
CA GLN A 434 15.66 9.08 -7.66
C GLN A 434 15.30 9.80 -8.97
N ARG A 435 16.19 9.76 -9.98
CA ARG A 435 15.96 10.36 -11.30
C ARG A 435 14.83 9.66 -12.06
N ILE A 436 14.72 8.33 -11.93
CA ILE A 436 13.85 7.52 -12.79
C ILE A 436 12.55 7.14 -12.06
N TRP A 437 11.46 7.80 -12.45
CA TRP A 437 10.11 7.48 -12.02
C TRP A 437 9.52 6.37 -12.90
N ARG A 438 9.00 5.30 -12.29
CA ARG A 438 8.62 4.03 -12.96
C ARG A 438 7.12 3.81 -13.13
N CYS A 439 6.33 4.87 -12.95
CA CYS A 439 4.86 4.90 -12.98
C CYS A 439 4.42 6.33 -13.34
N PHE A 440 3.13 6.61 -13.53
CA PHE A 440 2.63 7.98 -13.64
C PHE A 440 1.17 8.10 -13.17
N LEU A 441 0.60 9.31 -13.25
CA LEU A 441 -0.71 9.69 -12.71
C LEU A 441 -1.61 10.28 -13.80
N GLY A 442 -2.86 10.59 -13.46
CA GLY A 442 -3.77 11.26 -14.39
C GLY A 442 -4.35 10.32 -15.44
N LYS A 443 -4.75 10.90 -16.59
CA LYS A 443 -5.81 10.33 -17.43
C LYS A 443 -5.51 8.95 -18.04
N ARG A 444 -4.29 8.65 -18.49
CA ARG A 444 -3.99 7.32 -19.07
C ARG A 444 -3.36 6.34 -18.09
N HIS A 445 -3.04 6.75 -16.87
CA HIS A 445 -2.31 5.93 -15.90
C HIS A 445 -3.14 5.60 -14.66
N ILE A 446 -2.84 4.46 -14.03
CA ILE A 446 -3.27 4.13 -12.67
C ILE A 446 -2.08 3.56 -11.90
N ILE A 447 -1.63 4.23 -10.84
CA ILE A 447 -0.72 3.63 -9.86
C ILE A 447 -1.53 2.70 -8.97
N LEU A 448 -1.13 1.43 -8.92
CA LEU A 448 -1.79 0.40 -8.15
C LEU A 448 -0.88 -0.16 -7.06
N THR A 449 -1.33 -0.07 -5.80
CA THR A 449 -0.73 -0.79 -4.68
C THR A 449 -1.68 -1.86 -4.14
N THR A 450 -1.14 -2.93 -3.55
CA THR A 450 -1.95 -4.02 -2.97
C THR A 450 -1.44 -4.38 -1.59
N TRP A 451 -2.31 -4.29 -0.59
CA TRP A 451 -2.02 -4.54 0.82
C TRP A 451 -2.55 -5.92 1.27
N LEU A 452 -2.56 -6.88 0.33
CA LEU A 452 -3.08 -8.23 0.49
C LEU A 452 -2.03 -9.19 1.07
N TYR A 453 -2.47 -10.24 1.77
CA TYR A 453 -1.68 -11.19 2.56
C TYR A 453 -0.82 -10.55 3.67
N LEU A 454 -1.06 -9.28 4.00
CA LEU A 454 -0.27 -8.57 5.03
C LEU A 454 -0.74 -8.86 6.46
N GLY A 455 -1.98 -9.34 6.67
CA GLY A 455 -2.53 -9.64 7.99
C GLY A 455 -2.67 -8.40 8.89
N LEU A 456 -3.14 -7.29 8.32
CA LEU A 456 -3.21 -5.99 9.02
C LEU A 456 -4.25 -5.99 10.16
N ASP A 457 -5.24 -6.89 10.10
CA ASP A 457 -6.22 -7.14 11.16
C ASP A 457 -5.68 -8.04 12.29
N GLU A 458 -4.49 -8.63 12.14
CA GLU A 458 -3.79 -9.35 13.21
C GLU A 458 -3.11 -8.41 14.22
N VAL A 459 -3.06 -7.10 13.94
CA VAL A 459 -2.44 -6.06 14.77
C VAL A 459 -3.34 -5.75 15.98
N ASP A 460 -3.30 -6.66 16.95
CA ASP A 460 -3.98 -6.57 18.24
C ASP A 460 -2.97 -6.29 19.36
N PHE A 461 -3.11 -5.14 20.01
CA PHE A 461 -2.25 -4.65 21.09
C PHE A 461 -2.69 -5.06 22.50
N VAL A 462 -3.92 -5.57 22.68
CA VAL A 462 -4.53 -5.78 24.02
C VAL A 462 -5.03 -7.20 24.26
N GLY A 463 -5.47 -7.90 23.22
CA GLY A 463 -6.22 -9.14 23.38
C GLY A 463 -7.69 -8.87 23.70
N GLU A 464 -8.39 -9.89 24.20
CA GLU A 464 -9.85 -9.97 24.24
C GLU A 464 -10.58 -8.86 25.01
N LYS A 465 -9.87 -8.12 25.86
CA LYS A 465 -10.41 -7.04 26.69
C LYS A 465 -10.41 -5.68 25.98
N GLY A 466 -9.58 -5.51 24.96
CA GLY A 466 -9.47 -4.27 24.19
C GLY A 466 -10.53 -4.13 23.10
N GLY A 467 -10.37 -3.09 22.29
CA GLY A 467 -11.14 -2.92 21.05
C GLY A 467 -10.72 -3.93 19.99
N LYS A 468 -11.67 -4.44 19.21
CA LYS A 468 -11.37 -5.12 17.94
C LYS A 468 -10.89 -4.09 16.91
N VAL A 469 -10.10 -4.51 15.92
CA VAL A 469 -9.85 -3.68 14.72
C VAL A 469 -11.20 -3.46 14.02
N ARG A 470 -11.59 -2.18 13.84
CA ARG A 470 -12.77 -1.74 13.09
C ARG A 470 -12.43 -1.50 11.63
N TYR A 471 -11.25 -0.93 11.35
CA TYR A 471 -10.69 -0.72 10.02
C TYR A 471 -9.19 -0.50 10.08
N VAL A 472 -8.50 -0.67 8.96
CA VAL A 472 -7.12 -0.22 8.76
C VAL A 472 -7.13 0.70 7.54
N TRP A 473 -6.60 1.91 7.68
CA TRP A 473 -6.62 2.92 6.64
C TRP A 473 -5.20 3.20 6.13
N PRO A 474 -4.83 2.77 4.92
CA PRO A 474 -3.60 3.21 4.26
C PRO A 474 -3.62 4.74 4.08
N ILE A 475 -2.58 5.44 4.53
CA ILE A 475 -2.50 6.89 4.31
C ILE A 475 -1.99 7.12 2.88
N MET A 476 -2.90 7.51 2.01
CA MET A 476 -2.69 7.70 0.58
C MET A 476 -2.99 9.15 0.17
N PRO A 477 -2.19 9.77 -0.71
CA PRO A 477 -2.45 11.12 -1.20
C PRO A 477 -3.65 11.16 -2.16
N ALA A 478 -4.45 12.23 -2.09
CA ALA A 478 -5.67 12.37 -2.90
C ALA A 478 -5.39 12.86 -4.34
N ILE A 479 -4.96 11.94 -5.21
CA ILE A 479 -4.52 12.22 -6.60
C ILE A 479 -5.25 11.36 -7.65
N ASP A 480 -5.54 11.91 -8.84
CA ASP A 480 -6.19 11.16 -9.93
C ASP A 480 -5.30 10.01 -10.43
N GLY A 481 -5.85 8.80 -10.40
CA GLY A 481 -5.16 7.59 -10.85
C GLY A 481 -4.48 6.80 -9.73
N LEU A 482 -4.75 7.07 -8.46
CA LEU A 482 -4.31 6.17 -7.38
C LEU A 482 -5.38 5.12 -7.06
N VAL A 483 -4.96 3.86 -6.94
CA VAL A 483 -5.79 2.74 -6.48
C VAL A 483 -5.03 1.90 -5.46
N ASP A 484 -5.69 1.56 -4.36
CA ASP A 484 -5.20 0.62 -3.35
C ASP A 484 -6.23 -0.48 -3.08
N VAL A 485 -5.73 -1.67 -2.71
CA VAL A 485 -6.52 -2.89 -2.56
C VAL A 485 -6.24 -3.52 -1.20
N LEU A 486 -7.26 -3.61 -0.34
CA LEU A 486 -7.15 -3.96 1.07
C LEU A 486 -8.10 -5.12 1.45
N GLU A 487 -7.66 -6.01 2.34
CA GLU A 487 -8.53 -7.04 2.92
C GLU A 487 -9.53 -6.41 3.91
N THR A 488 -10.82 -6.71 3.75
CA THR A 488 -11.82 -6.28 4.72
C THR A 488 -11.66 -7.10 6.01
N VAL A 489 -11.43 -6.45 7.15
CA VAL A 489 -11.20 -7.04 8.49
C VAL A 489 -12.09 -8.25 8.80
N GLY A 490 -11.51 -9.38 9.21
CA GLY A 490 -12.25 -10.62 9.51
C GLY A 490 -13.11 -10.60 10.77
N GLU A 491 -13.89 -11.66 11.00
CA GLU A 491 -14.52 -11.89 12.30
C GLU A 491 -13.55 -12.50 13.32
N LYS A 492 -13.85 -12.38 14.62
CA LYS A 492 -12.93 -12.79 15.69
C LYS A 492 -12.80 -14.32 15.74
N GLY A 493 -11.63 -14.81 15.34
CA GLY A 493 -11.30 -16.24 15.25
C GLY A 493 -10.99 -16.69 13.82
N ASP A 494 -11.36 -15.88 12.83
CA ASP A 494 -11.20 -16.17 11.41
C ASP A 494 -9.75 -15.89 10.97
N LYS A 495 -8.80 -16.75 11.36
CA LYS A 495 -7.36 -16.60 11.08
C LYS A 495 -6.88 -17.46 9.91
N GLY A 496 -6.14 -16.84 8.98
CA GLY A 496 -5.59 -17.49 7.79
C GLY A 496 -6.63 -17.77 6.70
N GLY A 497 -6.17 -18.02 5.48
CA GLY A 497 -7.02 -18.30 4.32
C GLY A 497 -6.65 -17.46 3.10
N HIS A 498 -7.54 -17.45 2.09
CA HIS A 498 -7.37 -16.61 0.90
C HIS A 498 -7.91 -15.20 1.16
N TRP A 499 -7.14 -14.16 0.82
CA TRP A 499 -7.45 -12.73 1.07
C TRP A 499 -8.91 -12.35 0.75
N SER A 500 -9.45 -12.86 -0.36
CA SER A 500 -10.81 -12.54 -0.81
C SER A 500 -11.95 -13.10 0.06
N ARG A 501 -11.67 -13.90 1.11
CA ARG A 501 -12.70 -14.62 1.90
C ARG A 501 -13.68 -13.67 2.62
N ASN A 502 -13.16 -12.52 3.04
CA ASN A 502 -13.86 -11.55 3.88
C ASN A 502 -14.46 -10.37 3.09
N GLY A 503 -14.38 -10.45 1.75
CA GLY A 503 -14.45 -9.30 0.87
C GLY A 503 -13.14 -8.52 0.80
N VAL A 504 -13.10 -7.55 -0.12
CA VAL A 504 -12.01 -6.60 -0.31
C VAL A 504 -12.58 -5.21 -0.48
N ASP A 505 -11.90 -4.24 0.12
CA ASP A 505 -12.14 -2.83 -0.11
C ASP A 505 -11.10 -2.35 -1.13
N VAL A 506 -11.58 -1.78 -2.25
CA VAL A 506 -10.74 -1.17 -3.28
C VAL A 506 -10.94 0.33 -3.20
N SER A 507 -9.95 1.06 -2.70
CA SER A 507 -9.98 2.51 -2.62
C SER A 507 -9.50 3.11 -3.93
N VAL A 508 -10.25 4.06 -4.47
CA VAL A 508 -10.07 4.60 -5.83
C VAL A 508 -10.12 6.13 -5.77
N TYR A 509 -9.08 6.77 -6.29
CA TYR A 509 -8.94 8.22 -6.38
C TYR A 509 -8.95 8.64 -7.86
N LEU A 510 -9.93 9.43 -8.26
CA LEU A 510 -10.11 9.88 -9.65
C LEU A 510 -10.60 11.33 -9.72
N GLU A 511 -10.39 11.97 -10.86
CA GLU A 511 -11.14 13.17 -11.27
C GLU A 511 -12.64 13.01 -11.00
N GLU A 512 -13.28 14.00 -10.36
CA GLU A 512 -14.65 13.89 -9.83
C GLU A 512 -15.69 13.51 -10.89
N GLY A 513 -15.57 14.01 -12.12
CA GLY A 513 -16.37 13.62 -13.28
C GLY A 513 -16.18 12.16 -13.68
N ALA A 514 -14.94 11.66 -13.74
CA ALA A 514 -14.63 10.26 -13.97
C ALA A 514 -15.19 9.36 -12.85
N MET A 515 -15.05 9.77 -11.58
CA MET A 515 -15.66 9.05 -10.45
C MET A 515 -17.19 9.01 -10.56
N LYS A 516 -17.83 10.13 -10.90
CA LYS A 516 -19.29 10.22 -11.15
C LYS A 516 -19.77 9.38 -12.33
N ARG A 517 -18.88 9.00 -13.28
CA ARG A 517 -19.18 8.06 -14.37
C ARG A 517 -18.93 6.61 -13.94
N LEU A 518 -17.86 6.35 -13.17
CA LEU A 518 -17.54 5.03 -12.61
C LEU A 518 -18.68 4.50 -11.73
N LEU A 519 -19.17 5.31 -10.78
CA LEU A 519 -20.26 4.95 -9.88
C LEU A 519 -21.62 4.76 -10.59
N LYS A 520 -21.74 5.14 -11.86
CA LYS A 520 -22.94 4.94 -12.69
C LYS A 520 -22.84 3.74 -13.65
N ASP A 521 -21.68 3.08 -13.74
CA ASP A 521 -21.57 1.86 -14.52
C ASP A 521 -22.15 0.69 -13.71
N GLU A 522 -23.37 0.25 -14.05
CA GLU A 522 -24.04 -0.89 -13.40
C GLU A 522 -23.19 -2.17 -13.39
N ARG A 523 -22.28 -2.31 -14.37
CA ARG A 523 -21.35 -3.45 -14.49
C ARG A 523 -20.21 -3.40 -13.47
N LEU A 524 -20.04 -2.31 -12.71
CA LEU A 524 -18.99 -2.15 -11.70
C LEU A 524 -18.98 -3.30 -10.68
N TRP A 525 -20.16 -3.79 -10.30
CA TRP A 525 -20.32 -4.85 -9.32
C TRP A 525 -20.24 -6.27 -9.91
N GLY A 526 -19.80 -6.41 -11.16
CA GLY A 526 -19.59 -7.69 -11.85
C GLY A 526 -20.87 -8.37 -12.35
N ALA A 527 -22.05 -7.89 -11.94
CA ALA A 527 -23.33 -8.34 -12.47
C ALA A 527 -23.46 -8.05 -13.97
N ASN A 528 -24.08 -8.98 -14.70
CA ASN A 528 -24.68 -8.63 -16.00
C ASN A 528 -25.74 -7.56 -15.76
N PRO A 529 -25.91 -6.55 -16.65
CA PRO A 529 -27.08 -5.70 -16.61
C PRO A 529 -28.31 -6.59 -16.76
N ILE A 530 -29.17 -6.59 -15.74
CA ILE A 530 -30.49 -7.23 -15.84
C ILE A 530 -31.21 -6.47 -16.95
N PRO A 531 -31.69 -7.15 -18.03
CA PRO A 531 -32.45 -6.46 -19.06
C PRO A 531 -33.64 -5.79 -18.39
N SER A 532 -33.72 -4.46 -18.46
CA SER A 532 -34.79 -3.70 -17.83
C SER A 532 -36.12 -4.32 -18.25
N PRO A 533 -36.99 -4.76 -17.31
CA PRO A 533 -38.25 -5.38 -17.68
C PRO A 533 -39.00 -4.39 -18.58
N PRO A 534 -39.52 -4.83 -19.74
CA PRO A 534 -40.12 -3.92 -20.71
C PRO A 534 -41.26 -3.17 -20.03
N ILE A 535 -41.25 -1.83 -20.16
CA ILE A 535 -42.14 -0.93 -19.42
C ILE A 535 -43.59 -1.32 -19.71
N SER A 536 -44.19 -2.06 -18.78
CA SER A 536 -45.53 -2.59 -18.89
C SER A 536 -46.52 -1.50 -18.51
N PHE A 537 -47.16 -0.91 -19.53
CA PHE A 537 -48.31 -0.03 -19.33
C PHE A 537 -49.44 -0.82 -18.67
N LEU A 538 -49.54 -0.72 -17.35
CA LEU A 538 -50.60 -1.32 -16.55
C LEU A 538 -51.94 -0.64 -16.85
N LEU A 539 -52.69 -1.20 -17.80
CA LEU A 539 -54.14 -0.98 -17.87
C LEU A 539 -54.81 -1.64 -16.66
N PRO A 540 -55.77 -0.96 -15.99
CA PRO A 540 -56.24 -1.40 -14.69
C PRO A 540 -57.21 -2.59 -14.76
N GLY A 541 -56.86 -3.66 -14.05
CA GLY A 541 -57.84 -4.58 -13.47
C GLY A 541 -57.92 -5.99 -14.06
N LYS A 542 -57.18 -6.91 -13.45
CA LYS A 542 -57.77 -8.02 -12.66
C LYS A 542 -56.71 -8.68 -11.78
N ARG A 543 -57.15 -9.36 -10.72
CA ARG A 543 -56.32 -10.29 -9.95
C ARG A 543 -56.25 -11.61 -10.71
N ASP A 544 -55.15 -12.33 -10.59
CA ASP A 544 -55.13 -13.63 -9.89
C ASP A 544 -53.68 -14.13 -9.71
N HIS A 545 -53.50 -15.18 -8.91
CA HIS A 545 -52.20 -15.71 -8.52
C HIS A 545 -51.50 -16.45 -9.67
N LEU A 546 -50.18 -16.28 -9.80
CA LEU A 546 -49.30 -17.24 -10.49
C LEU A 546 -47.90 -17.23 -9.87
N CYS A 547 -47.26 -18.39 -9.87
CA CYS A 547 -45.92 -18.63 -9.32
C CYS A 547 -44.96 -18.84 -10.49
N GLU A 548 -43.89 -18.04 -10.59
CA GLU A 548 -42.91 -18.21 -11.67
C GLU A 548 -41.89 -19.31 -11.34
N ILE A 549 -41.81 -20.30 -12.22
CA ILE A 549 -40.75 -21.31 -12.26
C ILE A 549 -39.91 -21.01 -13.51
N THR A 550 -38.72 -20.44 -13.33
CA THR A 550 -37.86 -20.03 -14.46
C THR A 550 -37.13 -21.22 -15.08
N LEU A 551 -37.73 -21.83 -16.12
CA LEU A 551 -37.06 -22.83 -16.95
C LEU A 551 -36.08 -22.16 -17.92
N SER A 552 -34.78 -22.21 -17.59
CA SER A 552 -33.71 -21.74 -18.47
C SER A 552 -33.53 -22.68 -19.67
N SER A 553 -33.75 -22.18 -20.89
CA SER A 553 -33.54 -22.92 -22.13
C SER A 553 -32.47 -22.27 -23.03
N LYS A 554 -31.43 -23.04 -23.38
CA LYS A 554 -30.59 -22.82 -24.57
C LYS A 554 -30.25 -24.16 -25.22
N LEU A 555 -31.10 -24.55 -26.18
CA LEU A 555 -30.73 -25.51 -27.23
C LEU A 555 -30.27 -24.70 -28.45
N ASN A 556 -29.06 -24.99 -28.93
CA ASN A 556 -28.55 -24.36 -30.15
C ASN A 556 -29.25 -24.94 -31.38
N VAL A 557 -29.64 -24.07 -32.32
CA VAL A 557 -30.13 -24.47 -33.65
C VAL A 557 -29.35 -23.69 -34.70
N LEU A 558 -28.63 -24.41 -35.55
CA LEU A 558 -28.07 -23.88 -36.80
C LEU A 558 -29.04 -24.19 -37.97
N PRO A 559 -29.00 -23.43 -39.08
CA PRO A 559 -30.15 -23.32 -39.97
C PRO A 559 -30.25 -24.45 -41.02
N GLY A 560 -31.49 -24.81 -41.34
CA GLY A 560 -31.84 -25.61 -42.52
C GLY A 560 -32.40 -27.00 -42.19
N GLY A 561 -33.71 -27.17 -42.35
CA GLY A 561 -34.40 -28.44 -42.16
C GLY A 561 -35.90 -28.25 -42.01
N ASN A 562 -36.70 -29.14 -42.61
CA ASN A 562 -38.16 -29.10 -42.58
C ASN A 562 -38.69 -30.27 -41.72
N LEU A 563 -39.96 -30.18 -41.29
CA LEU A 563 -40.65 -31.13 -40.38
C LEU A 563 -40.10 -31.16 -38.93
N GLY A 564 -40.88 -31.48 -37.89
CA GLY A 564 -42.32 -31.76 -37.86
C GLY A 564 -42.65 -33.04 -37.07
N ILE A 565 -43.40 -32.88 -35.97
CA ILE A 565 -43.97 -33.96 -35.13
C ILE A 565 -42.94 -34.86 -34.40
N SER A 566 -42.58 -34.48 -33.17
CA SER A 566 -42.04 -35.42 -32.15
C SER A 566 -42.12 -34.89 -30.71
N LEU A 567 -41.97 -33.57 -30.52
CA LEU A 567 -41.77 -32.94 -29.20
C LEU A 567 -42.89 -33.19 -28.17
N TRP A 568 -44.13 -33.45 -28.60
CA TRP A 568 -45.30 -33.56 -27.71
C TRP A 568 -45.39 -34.85 -26.89
N GLN A 569 -44.69 -35.93 -27.25
CA GLN A 569 -44.68 -37.15 -26.42
C GLN A 569 -43.70 -37.06 -25.25
N ALA A 570 -42.47 -36.58 -25.49
CA ALA A 570 -41.42 -36.50 -24.46
C ALA A 570 -41.81 -35.62 -23.24
N VAL A 571 -42.55 -34.53 -23.48
CA VAL A 571 -43.02 -33.63 -22.40
C VAL A 571 -44.04 -34.34 -21.49
N ARG A 572 -44.85 -35.26 -22.03
CA ARG A 572 -45.96 -35.89 -21.29
C ARG A 572 -45.48 -36.90 -20.24
N GLU A 573 -44.42 -37.64 -20.53
CA GLU A 573 -43.85 -38.63 -19.60
C GLU A 573 -43.06 -37.98 -18.47
N HIS A 574 -42.33 -36.89 -18.75
CA HIS A 574 -41.50 -36.20 -17.76
C HIS A 574 -42.35 -35.56 -16.64
N VAL A 575 -43.50 -34.96 -16.98
CA VAL A 575 -44.43 -34.36 -16.01
C VAL A 575 -45.07 -35.41 -15.10
N HIS A 576 -45.36 -36.62 -15.60
CA HIS A 576 -45.92 -37.69 -14.77
C HIS A 576 -44.97 -38.17 -13.67
N ASN A 577 -43.66 -38.26 -13.97
CA ASN A 577 -42.66 -38.73 -13.01
C ASN A 577 -42.37 -37.70 -11.90
N LEU A 578 -42.37 -36.39 -12.24
CA LEU A 578 -42.19 -35.31 -11.26
C LEU A 578 -43.32 -35.26 -10.21
N LEU A 579 -44.56 -35.54 -10.61
CA LEU A 579 -45.71 -35.54 -9.70
C LEU A 579 -45.74 -36.75 -8.74
N ALA A 580 -45.04 -37.85 -9.07
CA ALA A 580 -44.90 -39.00 -8.18
C ALA A 580 -43.91 -38.71 -7.03
N ALA A 581 -42.78 -38.07 -7.34
CA ALA A 581 -41.72 -37.79 -6.36
C ALA A 581 -42.15 -36.82 -5.23
N PHE A 582 -43.09 -35.91 -5.51
CA PHE A 582 -43.49 -34.87 -4.56
C PHE A 582 -44.43 -35.35 -3.43
N ARG A 583 -44.89 -36.60 -3.45
CA ARG A 583 -45.84 -37.17 -2.46
C ARG A 583 -45.21 -37.99 -1.32
N LEU A 584 -43.88 -38.09 -1.27
CA LEU A 584 -43.17 -38.99 -0.34
C LEU A 584 -42.18 -38.29 0.62
N ARG A 585 -42.33 -36.98 0.86
CA ARG A 585 -41.36 -36.21 1.69
C ARG A 585 -41.97 -35.17 2.64
N MET A 586 -43.17 -35.43 3.13
CA MET A 586 -43.86 -34.64 4.16
C MET A 586 -44.38 -35.57 5.26
N ASP A 587 -43.48 -36.05 6.11
CA ASP A 587 -43.71 -36.49 7.50
C ASP A 587 -42.34 -36.87 8.15
N GLY A 588 -42.21 -36.72 9.48
CA GLY A 588 -41.02 -37.11 10.27
C GLY A 588 -41.38 -38.10 11.39
N PRO A 589 -40.69 -38.17 12.56
CA PRO A 589 -39.46 -37.46 12.98
C PRO A 589 -38.46 -38.31 13.84
N LYS A 590 -37.50 -37.63 14.51
CA LYS A 590 -36.85 -37.94 15.83
C LYS A 590 -35.56 -38.82 16.00
N GLN A 591 -34.72 -38.28 16.91
CA GLN A 591 -33.88 -38.88 17.99
C GLN A 591 -32.47 -39.50 17.77
N GLU A 592 -31.53 -38.95 18.57
CA GLU A 592 -30.47 -39.54 19.42
C GLU A 592 -29.16 -40.20 18.89
N ASP A 593 -28.08 -39.71 19.52
CA ASP A 593 -26.92 -40.42 20.10
C ASP A 593 -25.86 -41.21 19.28
N SER A 594 -24.72 -40.52 19.09
CA SER A 594 -23.45 -40.81 19.82
C SER A 594 -22.27 -41.55 19.15
N VAL A 595 -21.09 -41.30 19.77
CA VAL A 595 -19.78 -42.02 19.72
C VAL A 595 -18.88 -41.92 18.47
N ASN A 596 -17.62 -41.57 18.79
CA ASN A 596 -16.33 -41.70 18.09
C ASN A 596 -16.20 -42.64 16.88
N TYR A 597 -15.27 -42.27 15.99
CA TYR A 597 -14.40 -43.23 15.28
C TYR A 597 -12.92 -42.86 15.39
N GLN A 598 -12.07 -43.88 15.50
CA GLN A 598 -10.61 -43.77 15.45
C GLN A 598 -10.07 -44.09 14.04
N LEU A 599 -8.79 -43.83 13.83
CA LEU A 599 -8.01 -44.22 12.64
C LEU A 599 -7.97 -45.74 12.42
N PRO A 600 -7.68 -46.18 11.19
CA PRO A 600 -6.72 -47.27 11.02
C PRO A 600 -5.67 -47.04 9.90
N THR A 601 -4.66 -47.91 9.88
CA THR A 601 -3.61 -48.08 8.86
C THR A 601 -3.50 -49.59 8.51
N GLU A 602 -2.57 -50.16 7.73
CA GLU A 602 -1.24 -49.75 7.21
C GLU A 602 -0.89 -50.55 5.94
N GLY A 603 -0.10 -49.97 5.02
CA GLY A 603 0.62 -50.70 3.95
C GLY A 603 -0.20 -51.25 2.75
N ASP A 604 0.43 -51.81 1.71
CA ASP A 604 1.87 -51.77 1.36
C ASP A 604 2.10 -52.22 -0.12
N THR A 605 3.37 -52.35 -0.55
CA THR A 605 3.90 -52.83 -1.86
C THR A 605 3.92 -51.79 -3.01
N GLU A 606 4.91 -51.75 -3.91
CA GLU A 606 6.19 -52.48 -4.02
C GLU A 606 7.27 -51.62 -4.74
N GLU A 607 8.55 -51.85 -4.47
CA GLU A 607 9.71 -51.29 -5.20
C GLU A 607 10.36 -52.41 -6.05
N PRO A 608 11.20 -52.13 -7.07
CA PRO A 608 12.64 -52.19 -6.76
C PRO A 608 13.61 -51.35 -7.63
N GLU A 609 14.67 -50.83 -6.98
CA GLU A 609 16.08 -50.84 -7.46
C GLU A 609 16.51 -49.98 -8.70
N THR A 610 17.73 -49.40 -8.83
CA THR A 610 18.96 -49.49 -8.01
C THR A 610 20.06 -48.43 -8.22
N LYS A 611 20.88 -48.23 -7.15
CA LYS A 611 22.35 -47.95 -7.09
C LYS A 611 22.87 -46.66 -7.80
N SER A 612 23.93 -45.94 -7.38
CA SER A 612 24.91 -45.97 -6.26
C SER A 612 25.85 -44.74 -6.40
N ALA A 613 26.60 -44.17 -5.43
CA ALA A 613 26.78 -44.37 -3.99
C ALA A 613 27.64 -43.21 -3.37
N VAL A 614 27.74 -43.16 -2.02
CA VAL A 614 28.91 -42.86 -1.13
C VAL A 614 30.05 -41.96 -1.68
N VAL A 615 30.48 -40.87 -1.01
CA VAL A 615 31.48 -40.84 0.10
C VAL A 615 31.28 -39.62 1.04
N ARG A 616 31.53 -39.82 2.35
CA ARG A 616 31.80 -38.74 3.34
C ARG A 616 33.30 -38.62 3.60
N SER A 617 33.78 -37.41 3.86
CA SER A 617 34.98 -37.18 4.69
C SER A 617 34.77 -35.95 5.59
N GLY A 618 35.60 -35.78 6.61
CA GLY A 618 35.56 -34.65 7.54
C GLY A 618 36.75 -34.68 8.50
N THR A 619 37.08 -33.54 9.10
CA THR A 619 38.27 -33.41 9.97
C THR A 619 38.01 -32.39 11.08
N LYS A 620 38.53 -32.65 12.29
CA LYS A 620 38.62 -31.71 13.41
C LYS A 620 40.06 -31.18 13.53
N LEU A 621 40.23 -29.99 14.11
CA LEU A 621 41.38 -29.43 14.88
C LEU A 621 41.17 -27.88 14.90
N SER A 622 41.58 -27.07 15.87
CA SER A 622 41.88 -27.25 17.31
C SER A 622 42.00 -25.87 17.98
N LYS A 623 41.80 -25.75 19.30
CA LYS A 623 42.07 -24.51 20.06
C LYS A 623 43.58 -24.24 20.21
N VAL A 624 43.96 -22.97 20.23
CA VAL A 624 45.10 -22.43 20.99
C VAL A 624 44.61 -21.15 21.70
N ASP A 625 45.24 -20.79 22.83
CA ASP A 625 44.85 -19.72 23.75
C ASP A 625 46.09 -18.95 24.22
N THR A 626 45.99 -17.63 24.39
CA THR A 626 46.91 -16.64 25.02
C THR A 626 46.49 -15.21 24.58
N GLY A 627 46.61 -14.15 25.39
CA GLY A 627 47.07 -14.02 26.77
C GLY A 627 46.65 -12.66 27.39
N ARG A 628 46.98 -12.41 28.67
CA ARG A 628 46.53 -11.24 29.45
C ARG A 628 47.33 -9.95 29.14
N GLY A 629 46.76 -8.78 29.40
CA GLY A 629 47.47 -7.48 29.31
C GLY A 629 46.75 -6.27 29.92
N SER A 630 46.87 -6.08 31.25
CA SER A 630 46.59 -4.85 32.02
C SER A 630 47.42 -4.92 33.32
N PRO A 631 47.65 -3.84 34.10
CA PRO A 631 47.11 -2.47 34.02
C PRO A 631 48.21 -1.36 34.03
N GLU A 632 47.84 -0.08 34.14
CA GLU A 632 48.22 0.81 35.28
C GLU A 632 47.63 2.24 35.16
N GLU A 633 47.78 3.06 36.21
CA GLU A 633 47.09 4.34 36.45
C GLU A 633 48.04 5.55 36.47
N ARG A 634 47.53 6.72 36.03
CA ARG A 634 47.69 8.08 36.62
C ARG A 634 47.00 9.11 35.70
N ASP A 635 46.09 9.94 36.22
CA ASP A 635 46.33 11.26 36.84
C ASP A 635 47.04 12.26 35.92
N ASP A 636 46.35 13.36 35.56
CA ASP A 636 46.60 14.63 36.27
C ASP A 636 45.47 15.68 36.05
N HIS A 637 45.41 16.69 36.92
CA HIS A 637 44.43 17.79 36.87
C HIS A 637 44.91 18.98 36.02
N VAL A 638 43.98 19.63 35.27
CA VAL A 638 44.00 21.10 35.07
C VAL A 638 42.56 21.64 35.02
N GLU A 639 42.18 22.44 36.01
CA GLU A 639 41.12 23.46 35.85
C GLU A 639 41.75 24.76 35.34
N TYR A 640 41.03 25.56 34.54
CA TYR A 640 41.18 27.02 34.59
C TYR A 640 39.87 27.74 34.25
N SER A 641 39.77 29.00 34.67
CA SER A 641 38.51 29.67 34.98
C SER A 641 37.90 30.54 33.87
N GLN A 642 36.58 30.72 34.00
CA GLN A 642 35.77 31.94 33.79
C GLN A 642 36.37 33.11 32.98
N PHE A 643 35.53 33.70 32.12
CA PHE A 643 35.34 35.17 32.15
C PHE A 643 33.90 35.58 31.80
N LEU A 644 33.53 36.81 32.17
CA LEU A 644 32.16 37.36 32.15
C LEU A 644 31.85 38.14 30.87
N GLY A 645 30.55 38.29 30.56
CA GLY A 645 30.01 39.21 29.55
C GLY A 645 28.48 39.23 29.60
N GLU A 646 27.87 40.37 29.93
CA GLU A 646 26.46 40.48 30.33
C GLU A 646 25.76 41.72 29.71
N GLN A 647 24.42 41.67 29.60
CA GLN A 647 23.48 42.76 29.26
C GLN A 647 23.46 43.26 27.79
N GLY A 648 22.32 43.71 27.22
CA GLY A 648 20.93 43.63 27.71
C GLY A 648 19.90 44.46 26.91
N LEU A 649 18.61 44.14 27.11
CA LEU A 649 17.38 44.98 27.02
C LEU A 649 16.96 45.76 25.73
N GLY A 650 15.67 45.64 25.37
CA GLY A 650 14.81 46.82 25.06
C GLY A 650 14.16 46.95 23.65
N PRO A 651 12.80 46.95 23.53
CA PRO A 651 12.08 47.18 22.26
C PRO A 651 11.14 48.42 22.23
N LEU A 652 10.79 48.86 21.01
CA LEU A 652 9.69 49.77 20.61
C LEU A 652 9.16 49.34 19.21
N VAL A 653 7.94 49.53 18.69
CA VAL A 653 6.65 50.19 19.05
C VAL A 653 6.23 51.27 18.01
N ASP A 654 5.25 50.89 17.18
CA ASP A 654 4.23 51.66 16.38
C ASP A 654 4.74 52.78 15.41
N ASP A 655 3.98 53.32 14.42
CA ASP A 655 2.53 53.36 14.17
C ASP A 655 2.15 53.62 12.66
N ASP A 656 0.83 53.73 12.42
CA ASP A 656 -0.04 53.85 11.23
C ASP A 656 0.33 54.66 9.94
N GLY A 657 -0.44 54.43 8.86
CA GLY A 657 -0.35 55.21 7.60
C GLY A 657 -1.41 54.90 6.50
N VAL A 658 -2.56 55.59 6.53
CA VAL A 658 -3.72 55.35 5.62
C VAL A 658 -3.74 56.27 4.38
N GLY A 659 -4.11 55.72 3.21
CA GLY A 659 -4.42 56.48 1.98
C GLY A 659 -5.69 55.96 1.27
N LYS A 660 -6.55 56.85 0.77
CA LYS A 660 -7.81 56.53 0.06
C LYS A 660 -7.69 56.77 -1.45
N ALA A 661 -8.30 55.91 -2.25
CA ALA A 661 -8.71 56.17 -3.65
C ALA A 661 -10.02 55.43 -3.96
N GLU A 662 -10.73 55.86 -5.00
CA GLU A 662 -12.19 55.71 -5.12
C GLU A 662 -12.72 54.38 -5.70
N VAL A 663 -14.04 54.20 -5.60
CA VAL A 663 -14.79 53.02 -6.04
C VAL A 663 -15.28 53.18 -7.48
N LEU A 664 -15.16 52.12 -8.28
CA LEU A 664 -15.99 51.91 -9.47
C LEU A 664 -16.81 50.61 -9.31
N HIS A 665 -18.13 50.74 -9.24
CA HIS A 665 -19.05 49.62 -9.20
C HIS A 665 -19.26 49.04 -10.62
N HIS A 666 -19.04 47.73 -10.76
CA HIS A 666 -19.76 46.89 -11.71
C HIS A 666 -20.23 45.63 -10.99
N GLU A 667 -21.42 45.14 -11.35
CA GLU A 667 -22.20 44.25 -10.48
C GLU A 667 -21.91 42.75 -10.69
N CYS A 668 -21.76 42.06 -9.56
CA CYS A 668 -22.16 40.67 -9.28
C CYS A 668 -22.05 39.58 -10.37
N LEU A 669 -21.06 38.68 -10.18
CA LEU A 669 -21.29 37.23 -10.27
C LEU A 669 -20.81 36.54 -8.97
N PRO A 670 -21.36 35.37 -8.58
CA PRO A 670 -21.16 34.83 -7.24
C PRO A 670 -19.75 34.24 -7.00
N TRP A 671 -19.07 34.69 -5.94
CA TRP A 671 -17.77 34.19 -5.51
C TRP A 671 -17.88 33.00 -4.56
N HIS A 672 -17.97 31.78 -5.10
CA HIS A 672 -17.79 30.53 -4.34
C HIS A 672 -16.74 29.64 -5.01
N GLN A 673 -16.04 28.83 -4.19
CA GLN A 673 -14.93 27.97 -4.58
C GLN A 673 -13.70 28.68 -5.20
N ARG A 674 -12.93 29.34 -4.33
CA ARG A 674 -11.46 29.21 -4.38
C ARG A 674 -11.04 28.32 -3.21
N THR A 675 -10.30 27.25 -3.48
CA THR A 675 -9.51 26.53 -2.46
C THR A 675 -8.50 27.49 -1.84
N ASP A 676 -8.22 27.36 -0.53
CA ASP A 676 -7.16 28.16 0.09
C ASP A 676 -5.81 27.74 -0.52
N PRO A 677 -4.99 28.67 -1.04
CA PRO A 677 -3.63 28.36 -1.47
C PRO A 677 -2.79 27.62 -0.41
N LYS A 678 -3.07 27.83 0.89
CA LYS A 678 -2.46 27.05 1.98
C LYS A 678 -2.88 25.58 1.93
N GLU A 679 -4.18 25.31 1.84
CA GLU A 679 -4.72 23.94 1.78
C GLU A 679 -4.13 23.16 0.59
N VAL A 680 -3.96 23.83 -0.56
CA VAL A 680 -3.27 23.24 -1.72
C VAL A 680 -1.80 22.96 -1.41
N VAL A 681 -1.07 23.88 -0.78
CA VAL A 681 0.33 23.68 -0.37
C VAL A 681 0.50 22.57 0.68
N GLU A 682 -0.48 22.35 1.56
CA GLU A 682 -0.44 21.27 2.55
C GLU A 682 -0.77 19.91 1.92
N ARG A 683 -1.80 19.81 1.07
CA ARG A 683 -2.09 18.60 0.27
C ARG A 683 -0.92 18.20 -0.64
N LEU A 684 -0.16 19.17 -1.15
CA LEU A 684 1.06 18.92 -1.94
C LEU A 684 2.30 18.55 -1.09
N ARG A 685 2.28 18.76 0.24
CA ARG A 685 3.42 18.47 1.15
C ARG A 685 3.65 16.96 1.33
N ASP A 686 2.58 16.17 1.24
CA ASP A 686 2.61 14.70 1.32
C ASP A 686 2.98 13.99 0.00
N LEU A 687 3.24 14.74 -1.08
CA LEU A 687 3.62 14.20 -2.40
C LEU A 687 5.13 14.19 -2.69
N GLY A 688 5.99 14.53 -1.71
CA GLY A 688 7.45 14.46 -1.87
C GLY A 688 8.09 15.47 -2.84
N VAL A 689 7.34 16.49 -3.29
CA VAL A 689 7.82 17.48 -4.28
C VAL A 689 8.49 18.71 -3.62
N ALA A 690 9.52 19.26 -4.26
CA ALA A 690 10.28 20.43 -3.79
C ALA A 690 9.74 21.78 -4.34
N PHE A 691 9.28 22.68 -3.47
CA PHE A 691 8.63 23.95 -3.84
C PHE A 691 9.57 25.14 -4.11
N GLY A 692 9.71 25.60 -5.36
CA GLY A 692 10.35 26.90 -5.67
C GLY A 692 9.76 28.06 -4.83
N PRO A 693 10.55 29.08 -4.43
CA PRO A 693 10.13 30.06 -3.43
C PRO A 693 8.94 30.91 -3.91
N VAL A 694 7.78 30.70 -3.31
CA VAL A 694 6.54 31.44 -3.61
C VAL A 694 6.66 32.85 -3.03
N ARG A 695 7.11 33.81 -3.86
CA ARG A 695 6.91 35.24 -3.57
C ARG A 695 5.46 35.61 -3.80
N CYS A 696 4.63 35.49 -2.76
CA CYS A 696 3.36 36.21 -2.71
C CYS A 696 3.65 37.71 -2.86
N ARG A 697 3.22 38.30 -3.98
CA ARG A 697 2.95 39.74 -4.02
C ARG A 697 1.55 39.93 -3.40
N GLY A 698 1.44 40.86 -2.45
CA GLY A 698 0.15 41.35 -1.96
C GLY A 698 -0.55 42.20 -3.01
#